data_AF-A0A2I2GRR2-F1
#
_entry.id   AF-A0A2I2GRR2-F1
#
_cell.length_a   1.000
_cell.length_b   1.000
_cell.length_c   1.000
_cell.angle_alpha   90.00
_cell.angle_beta   90.00
_cell.angle_gamma   90.00
#
_symmetry.space_group_name_H-M   'P 1'
#
loop_
_entity.id
_entity.type
_entity.pdbx_description
1 polymer ?
#
loop_
_entity_poly.entity_id
_entity_poly.type
_entity_poly.pdbx_seq_one_letter_code
_entity_poly.pdbx_strand_id
1 'polypeptide(L)'
;MPAMDPTVLVESDSTSEIDEQTKTWETSHSAHEDPTHPESPVECGIGHRVQASRSVLALVIDNECVFAGLQGGDIVAWSLETYDLVLSVHAHQESVLDLYLSEDGDLLFSSGGDSVINVWSTRTFDRLYSIHTHHDVGDIFAVAYSSSLNTIYCGGQNTSIQWCGISQVDAATTQLSTAQLSKRTHRFFDSRGPDGSRAPRPEPGSDGVRPITEGGQVLTFKRDHHKLFSHHGYVYTMLLVRGLIESAPNEEVLLTGAGDGVVKLWRLEQDKANAVPSQMAKLQNGDPVLSIAVDGSFLYCGLAGGALNIWNLDSHQLVKRITRHTGDLWAVDIIHGVAVCGDSNGVVKKFNSRFEEVGSWAAHEGTMLASAAGQYKDRLIYATGGNDNTVGIWDVTEVSLSQGELPRINNDEMVNCLAKFVGFKTVSASPKFSGECNQGAAFLRRHCIYLGAKTKLLTTGEDTNPIVHARFNATSPNKVDKTILFYGHYDVVGADANRAKWKTEPFQLTSMDGFLYGRGVSDNKGPILAALYAAAELARQKALPCDVVFLIEGEEESGSQGFHETVRAHKAQIGPVDWILLANSYWLDDFNPCLTYGLRGVVHANLIVSSDHPDLHSGIDGSALLDEPLKDLTLLMSTLVGPRGRINIPGVQDPVLPLTEAEKQRYADIAQILLQRHPEIADREALINSLMHRWREPSLTIHSIEVPGNNKSTTTTISRKAKASLSVRLVPNQEADDIAAKLTIYAQEQYDLLGSQNDLTVEITGKSDPWLGDPDNEMFETLDEAITAAWTPDQQNQKHQYPPIQRNSQERATASKESSLAVKRKDSSDSLASHIDRIIMSTTTSSAGKKSSRQQSSLSRTVPTSSTLTNKSGAISSSDSTRETSPTTRTEAPINSTAEPVSGPSGVRPIYIREGGSIPTIRFLEKEFSAPAANLPCGQASDNAHLLNRQQEFFTNLLNNDLIHPSIPRHSLNTIADVATGTGLWLTSLPKYLRSIDNHNRSTRTLHGFDISADQFPSSTKTTDPGYEVQFLVHDIRDRFPESYRGRYDLVNVGHLIAALREEEYAVAVRNLFEILKPNGHLQWTESKASTIGTIQLPTLEVKSIPGVDELFDESMSRVGFSLSPAHTVQQFAMEMGFARVERYTYSISERADLRAQARDWHGTIWRTVVPRALVQVGRAGSMQEAREMAKQWMKEIEREYGVFWPTVDMQVVVARKGE
;
A
#
# COMPACT_ATOMS: atom_id res chain seq x y z
N MET A 1 18.63 27.11 52.84
CA MET A 1 19.76 26.45 53.57
C MET A 1 19.35 25.04 53.91
N PRO A 2 20.26 24.06 53.96
CA PRO A 2 21.59 23.94 53.31
C PRO A 2 21.61 22.76 52.30
N ALA A 3 22.65 22.47 51.51
CA ALA A 3 23.73 23.28 50.92
C ALA A 3 24.40 22.48 49.77
N MET A 4 25.09 23.21 48.88
CA MET A 4 26.28 22.88 48.04
C MET A 4 26.71 21.41 47.79
N ASP A 5 26.87 21.04 46.51
CA ASP A 5 28.15 20.93 45.75
C ASP A 5 29.43 20.37 46.43
N PRO A 6 30.47 19.84 45.70
CA PRO A 6 30.61 19.73 44.23
C PRO A 6 31.33 18.45 43.67
N THR A 7 31.36 18.33 42.33
CA THR A 7 32.41 17.79 41.41
C THR A 7 33.48 16.74 41.83
N VAL A 8 33.84 15.82 40.91
CA VAL A 8 35.14 15.77 40.15
C VAL A 8 35.19 14.58 39.15
N LEU A 9 36.16 14.60 38.21
CA LEU A 9 36.36 13.73 37.04
C LEU A 9 37.52 12.71 37.18
N VAL A 10 37.41 11.61 36.42
CA VAL A 10 38.48 10.84 35.70
C VAL A 10 39.63 10.16 36.48
N GLU A 11 39.84 8.87 36.20
CA GLU A 11 41.09 8.09 35.97
C GLU A 11 40.72 6.57 36.04
N SER A 12 41.56 5.61 35.65
CA SER A 12 42.03 5.19 34.32
C SER A 12 42.99 3.98 34.47
N ASP A 13 42.82 2.96 33.61
CA ASP A 13 43.81 1.93 33.21
C ASP A 13 44.35 0.81 34.13
N SER A 14 44.82 -0.23 33.42
CA SER A 14 45.79 -1.30 33.79
C SER A 14 45.25 -2.58 34.47
N THR A 15 45.25 -3.74 33.76
CA THR A 15 46.23 -4.88 33.79
C THR A 15 45.94 -5.96 34.86
N SER A 16 46.23 -7.28 34.72
CA SER A 16 46.79 -8.10 33.61
C SER A 16 46.70 -9.62 33.94
N GLU A 17 46.69 -10.50 32.91
CA GLU A 17 47.49 -11.78 32.78
C GLU A 17 47.38 -12.94 33.84
N ILE A 18 47.84 -14.20 33.66
CA ILE A 18 48.13 -15.17 32.55
C ILE A 18 48.16 -16.63 33.12
N ASP A 19 48.48 -17.63 32.27
CA ASP A 19 48.78 -19.08 32.48
C ASP A 19 47.59 -20.06 32.44
N GLU A 20 47.47 -21.06 31.55
CA GLU A 20 48.34 -21.76 30.55
C GLU A 20 49.06 -23.06 31.00
N GLN A 21 48.71 -24.19 30.34
CA GLN A 21 49.55 -25.32 29.86
C GLN A 21 48.63 -26.45 29.36
N THR A 22 48.64 -27.06 28.15
CA THR A 22 49.58 -27.34 27.03
C THR A 22 50.25 -28.74 27.00
N LYS A 23 49.79 -29.58 26.04
CA LYS A 23 50.45 -30.68 25.27
C LYS A 23 49.34 -31.44 24.49
N THR A 24 49.34 -31.66 23.17
CA THR A 24 50.34 -32.22 22.22
C THR A 24 50.70 -33.69 22.51
N TRP A 25 51.01 -34.55 21.54
CA TRP A 25 51.26 -34.41 20.09
C TRP A 25 49.97 -34.80 19.28
N GLU A 26 49.90 -35.13 17.98
CA GLU A 26 50.86 -35.38 16.87
C GLU A 26 50.17 -35.10 15.49
N THR A 27 50.77 -35.46 14.35
CA THR A 27 50.29 -35.12 12.98
C THR A 27 50.16 -36.31 12.02
N SER A 28 49.16 -36.27 11.12
CA SER A 28 49.11 -37.12 9.91
C SER A 28 48.31 -36.47 8.77
N HIS A 29 48.82 -36.53 7.54
CA HIS A 29 48.19 -35.95 6.34
C HIS A 29 47.04 -36.80 5.78
N SER A 30 46.02 -36.14 5.20
CA SER A 30 45.66 -36.30 3.77
C SER A 30 44.64 -35.24 3.34
N ALA A 31 44.70 -34.80 2.08
CA ALA A 31 43.77 -33.83 1.51
C ALA A 31 42.38 -34.43 1.27
N HIS A 32 41.36 -33.56 1.16
CA HIS A 32 40.60 -33.49 -0.08
C HIS A 32 39.93 -32.12 -0.24
N GLU A 33 40.17 -31.48 -1.39
CA GLU A 33 39.28 -30.48 -1.96
C GLU A 33 38.10 -31.22 -2.64
N ASP A 34 36.93 -30.59 -2.67
CA ASP A 34 35.92 -30.74 -3.74
C ASP A 34 34.93 -29.55 -3.68
N PRO A 35 34.24 -29.18 -4.78
CA PRO A 35 33.87 -27.79 -5.03
C PRO A 35 32.39 -27.59 -5.45
N THR A 36 32.05 -26.40 -5.95
CA THR A 36 30.85 -26.07 -6.80
C THR A 36 29.45 -26.29 -6.19
N HIS A 37 28.48 -25.39 -6.30
CA HIS A 37 28.43 -23.96 -6.70
C HIS A 37 27.23 -23.34 -5.96
N PRO A 38 27.25 -22.03 -5.60
CA PRO A 38 26.05 -21.33 -5.15
C PRO A 38 25.01 -21.18 -6.28
N GLU A 39 23.78 -20.87 -5.91
CA GLU A 39 22.70 -20.55 -6.86
C GLU A 39 23.08 -19.32 -7.71
N SER A 40 22.67 -19.32 -8.99
CA SER A 40 23.14 -18.35 -9.98
C SER A 40 22.68 -16.92 -9.64
N PRO A 41 23.58 -15.93 -9.54
CA PRO A 41 23.19 -14.53 -9.54
C PRO A 41 22.52 -14.18 -10.88
N VAL A 42 21.67 -13.15 -10.88
CA VAL A 42 21.16 -12.58 -12.13
C VAL A 42 22.32 -11.87 -12.82
N GLU A 43 22.92 -12.52 -13.82
CA GLU A 43 24.13 -12.02 -14.48
C GLU A 43 23.88 -10.66 -15.16
N CYS A 44 24.71 -9.67 -14.80
CA CYS A 44 24.82 -8.43 -15.57
C CYS A 44 25.38 -8.77 -16.95
N GLY A 45 24.79 -8.24 -18.01
CA GLY A 45 25.08 -8.66 -19.38
C GLY A 45 26.56 -8.48 -19.77
N ILE A 46 27.22 -9.59 -20.10
CA ILE A 46 28.51 -9.70 -20.82
C ILE A 46 29.45 -8.52 -20.57
N GLY A 47 30.02 -8.46 -19.36
CA GLY A 47 31.08 -7.50 -19.05
C GLY A 47 32.35 -7.78 -19.85
N HIS A 48 32.90 -6.75 -20.49
CA HIS A 48 34.25 -6.78 -21.06
C HIS A 48 35.26 -6.27 -20.02
N ARG A 49 36.55 -6.63 -20.16
CA ARG A 49 37.62 -6.12 -19.29
C ARG A 49 38.86 -5.81 -20.12
N VAL A 50 39.37 -4.59 -19.99
CA VAL A 50 40.62 -4.15 -20.63
C VAL A 50 41.71 -3.96 -19.58
N GLN A 51 42.96 -4.18 -19.98
CA GLN A 51 44.14 -4.07 -19.11
C GLN A 51 44.78 -2.68 -19.28
N ALA A 52 44.85 -1.90 -18.20
CA ALA A 52 45.66 -0.70 -18.11
C ALA A 52 47.12 -1.05 -17.78
N SER A 53 48.04 -0.12 -18.05
CA SER A 53 49.47 -0.27 -17.72
C SER A 53 49.76 -0.16 -16.22
N ARG A 54 48.88 0.51 -15.46
CA ARG A 54 48.98 0.86 -14.04
C ARG A 54 47.58 1.03 -13.44
N SER A 55 47.50 1.30 -12.14
CA SER A 55 46.24 1.38 -11.41
C SER A 55 45.36 2.51 -11.95
N VAL A 56 44.06 2.24 -12.07
CA VAL A 56 43.07 3.19 -12.57
C VAL A 56 42.51 3.98 -11.40
N LEU A 57 42.59 5.30 -11.47
CA LEU A 57 42.26 6.21 -10.36
C LEU A 57 41.07 7.13 -10.66
N ALA A 58 40.79 7.37 -11.95
CA ALA A 58 39.65 8.15 -12.42
C ALA A 58 39.11 7.55 -13.71
N LEU A 59 37.80 7.70 -13.96
CA LEU A 59 37.11 7.23 -15.16
C LEU A 59 36.10 8.27 -15.65
N VAL A 60 35.92 8.36 -16.97
CA VAL A 60 34.76 9.01 -17.58
C VAL A 60 34.43 8.37 -18.93
N ILE A 61 33.15 8.39 -19.32
CA ILE A 61 32.64 7.78 -20.56
C ILE A 61 32.09 8.90 -21.46
N ASP A 62 32.41 8.84 -22.76
CA ASP A 62 31.72 9.63 -23.79
C ASP A 62 30.91 8.73 -24.74
N ASN A 63 30.45 9.28 -25.87
CA ASN A 63 29.60 8.56 -26.83
C ASN A 63 30.34 7.48 -27.65
N GLU A 64 31.67 7.37 -27.55
CA GLU A 64 32.50 6.45 -28.36
C GLU A 64 33.55 5.67 -27.55
N CYS A 65 34.03 6.22 -26.43
CA CYS A 65 35.16 5.71 -25.66
C CYS A 65 34.94 5.75 -24.13
N VAL A 66 35.72 4.93 -23.41
CA VAL A 66 35.96 5.09 -21.96
C VAL A 66 37.38 5.58 -21.74
N PHE A 67 37.52 6.67 -20.98
CA PHE A 67 38.79 7.26 -20.57
C PHE A 67 39.15 6.84 -19.15
N ALA A 68 40.43 6.51 -18.93
CA ALA A 68 40.98 6.25 -17.61
C ALA A 68 42.18 7.14 -17.30
N GLY A 69 42.15 7.74 -16.12
CA GLY A 69 43.30 8.40 -15.50
C GLY A 69 44.11 7.38 -14.71
N LEU A 70 45.40 7.26 -15.04
CA LEU A 70 46.28 6.25 -14.45
C LEU A 70 47.24 6.81 -13.41
N GLN A 71 47.64 5.94 -12.48
CA GLN A 71 48.73 6.19 -11.56
C GLN A 71 50.03 6.52 -12.30
N GLY A 72 50.65 7.66 -12.00
CA GLY A 72 51.82 8.16 -12.71
C GLY A 72 51.57 8.83 -14.06
N GLY A 73 50.35 9.33 -14.32
CA GLY A 73 50.16 10.50 -15.19
C GLY A 73 49.74 10.26 -16.63
N ASP A 74 49.55 9.00 -17.03
CA ASP A 74 48.98 8.66 -18.34
C ASP A 74 47.45 8.77 -18.31
N ILE A 75 46.88 9.35 -19.38
CA ILE A 75 45.47 9.15 -19.76
C ILE A 75 45.44 8.13 -20.90
N VAL A 76 44.56 7.15 -20.78
CA VAL A 76 44.31 6.14 -21.82
C VAL A 76 42.83 6.10 -22.18
N ALA A 77 42.52 5.70 -23.42
CA ALA A 77 41.14 5.54 -23.87
C ALA A 77 40.96 4.24 -24.66
N TRP A 78 39.85 3.53 -24.42
CA TRP A 78 39.45 2.36 -25.19
C TRP A 78 38.12 2.60 -25.89
N SER A 79 37.99 2.11 -27.12
CA SER A 79 36.75 2.18 -27.89
C SER A 79 35.66 1.33 -27.25
N LEU A 80 34.45 1.86 -27.13
CA LEU A 80 33.27 1.07 -26.72
C LEU A 80 32.68 0.23 -27.87
N GLU A 81 33.24 0.34 -29.09
CA GLU A 81 32.90 -0.53 -30.23
C GLU A 81 33.76 -1.80 -30.29
N THR A 82 35.08 -1.66 -30.15
CA THR A 82 36.04 -2.76 -30.34
C THR A 82 36.80 -3.16 -29.08
N TYR A 83 36.80 -2.32 -28.04
CA TYR A 83 37.62 -2.42 -26.83
C TYR A 83 39.14 -2.34 -27.07
N ASP A 84 39.58 -1.97 -28.28
CA ASP A 84 40.98 -1.62 -28.57
C ASP A 84 41.38 -0.32 -27.87
N LEU A 85 42.67 -0.21 -27.52
CA LEU A 85 43.28 1.02 -27.00
C LEU A 85 43.41 2.05 -28.14
N VAL A 86 42.60 3.10 -28.09
CA VAL A 86 42.56 4.20 -29.07
C VAL A 86 43.59 5.27 -28.73
N LEU A 87 43.80 5.56 -27.44
CA LEU A 87 44.63 6.66 -26.96
C LEU A 87 45.56 6.21 -25.82
N SER A 88 46.79 6.74 -25.81
CA SER A 88 47.69 6.73 -24.66
C SER A 88 48.54 8.01 -24.69
N VAL A 89 48.28 8.92 -23.75
CA VAL A 89 48.86 10.27 -23.67
C VAL A 89 49.45 10.49 -22.28
N HIS A 90 50.69 10.98 -22.21
CA HIS A 90 51.32 11.36 -20.95
C HIS A 90 50.88 12.79 -20.57
N ALA A 91 49.94 12.88 -19.63
CA ALA A 91 49.15 14.07 -19.35
C ALA A 91 49.69 14.89 -18.16
N HIS A 92 50.12 14.21 -17.10
CA HIS A 92 50.58 14.79 -15.83
C HIS A 92 51.95 14.20 -15.42
N GLN A 93 52.71 14.91 -14.58
CA GLN A 93 53.99 14.42 -14.05
C GLN A 93 53.83 13.37 -12.96
N GLU A 94 52.70 13.42 -12.26
CA GLU A 94 52.28 12.46 -11.24
C GLU A 94 50.91 11.88 -11.62
N SER A 95 50.33 11.03 -10.78
CA SER A 95 49.03 10.39 -11.01
C SER A 95 47.94 11.35 -11.49
N VAL A 96 47.16 10.92 -12.48
CA VAL A 96 45.87 11.53 -12.80
C VAL A 96 44.88 11.11 -11.71
N LEU A 97 44.19 12.08 -11.09
CA LEU A 97 43.36 11.85 -9.90
C LEU A 97 41.86 12.04 -10.15
N ASP A 98 41.48 12.84 -11.14
CA ASP A 98 40.08 13.00 -11.56
C ASP A 98 39.99 13.28 -13.07
N LEU A 99 38.88 12.88 -13.68
CA LEU A 99 38.52 13.11 -15.08
C LEU A 99 37.06 13.60 -15.17
N TYR A 100 36.86 14.81 -15.69
CA TYR A 100 35.54 15.41 -15.88
C TYR A 100 35.29 15.71 -17.37
N LEU A 101 34.11 15.39 -17.89
CA LEU A 101 33.69 15.65 -19.27
C LEU A 101 32.68 16.81 -19.29
N SER A 102 32.77 17.72 -20.26
CA SER A 102 31.79 18.81 -20.42
C SER A 102 30.41 18.29 -20.85
N GLU A 103 29.34 19.05 -20.55
CA GLU A 103 27.95 18.71 -20.92
C GLU A 103 27.74 18.51 -22.44
N ASP A 104 28.62 19.08 -23.28
CA ASP A 104 28.61 18.95 -24.74
C ASP A 104 29.54 17.82 -25.27
N GLY A 105 30.33 17.20 -24.40
CA GLY A 105 31.30 16.16 -24.74
C GLY A 105 32.55 16.65 -25.49
N ASP A 106 32.75 17.96 -25.72
CA ASP A 106 33.85 18.49 -26.53
C ASP A 106 35.16 18.73 -25.74
N LEU A 107 35.09 18.79 -24.41
CA LEU A 107 36.21 19.08 -23.50
C LEU A 107 36.35 18.00 -22.42
N LEU A 108 37.54 17.40 -22.34
CA LEU A 108 37.96 16.55 -21.22
C LEU A 108 38.87 17.36 -20.30
N PHE A 109 38.57 17.36 -19.01
CA PHE A 109 39.38 17.96 -17.95
C PHE A 109 40.08 16.84 -17.16
N SER A 110 41.37 17.00 -16.88
CA SER A 110 42.12 16.07 -16.04
C SER A 110 42.85 16.81 -14.92
N SER A 111 42.78 16.28 -13.70
CA SER A 111 43.55 16.78 -12.56
C SER A 111 44.62 15.77 -12.14
N GLY A 112 45.67 16.22 -11.45
CA GLY A 112 46.73 15.33 -10.99
C GLY A 112 47.44 15.77 -9.72
N GLY A 113 48.29 14.87 -9.21
CA GLY A 113 49.14 15.12 -8.02
C GLY A 113 50.16 16.25 -8.22
N ASP A 114 50.48 16.59 -9.48
CA ASP A 114 51.37 17.70 -9.84
C ASP A 114 50.76 19.11 -9.63
N SER A 115 49.60 19.20 -8.97
CA SER A 115 48.83 20.42 -8.73
C SER A 115 48.42 21.19 -10.00
N VAL A 116 48.31 20.48 -11.14
CA VAL A 116 47.87 21.01 -12.44
C VAL A 116 46.48 20.48 -12.79
N ILE A 117 45.71 21.29 -13.53
CA ILE A 117 44.55 20.81 -14.30
C ILE A 117 44.85 21.03 -15.78
N ASN A 118 44.74 19.98 -16.59
CA ASN A 118 44.86 20.07 -18.04
C ASN A 118 43.48 19.97 -18.69
N VAL A 119 43.30 20.64 -19.83
CA VAL A 119 42.06 20.62 -20.61
C VAL A 119 42.39 20.18 -22.03
N TRP A 120 41.67 19.20 -22.54
CA TRP A 120 41.91 18.49 -23.79
C TRP A 120 40.68 18.57 -24.68
N SER A 121 40.84 18.64 -26.01
CA SER A 121 39.71 18.39 -26.90
C SER A 121 39.50 16.87 -27.04
N THR A 122 38.28 16.39 -26.83
CA THR A 122 37.93 14.98 -27.05
C THR A 122 38.02 14.55 -28.52
N ARG A 123 37.95 15.51 -29.46
CA ARG A 123 37.96 15.22 -30.91
C ARG A 123 39.37 15.06 -31.50
N THR A 124 40.40 15.62 -30.87
CA THR A 124 41.79 15.59 -31.38
C THR A 124 42.83 15.16 -30.35
N PHE A 125 42.48 15.19 -29.06
CA PHE A 125 43.38 15.03 -27.91
C PHE A 125 44.55 16.03 -27.86
N ASP A 126 44.44 17.14 -28.58
CA ASP A 126 45.27 18.32 -28.34
C ASP A 126 44.98 18.89 -26.94
N ARG A 127 46.04 19.17 -26.19
CA ARG A 127 45.93 19.94 -24.94
C ARG A 127 45.62 21.39 -25.29
N LEU A 128 44.44 21.86 -24.91
CA LEU A 128 43.96 23.22 -25.14
C LEU A 128 44.47 24.19 -24.06
N TYR A 129 44.46 23.75 -22.80
CA TYR A 129 44.89 24.56 -21.65
C TYR A 129 45.67 23.72 -20.64
N SER A 130 46.59 24.36 -19.93
CA SER A 130 47.25 23.82 -18.74
C SER A 130 47.18 24.87 -17.63
N ILE A 131 46.54 24.54 -16.52
CA ILE A 131 46.04 25.50 -15.53
C ILE A 131 46.72 25.21 -14.20
N HIS A 132 47.55 26.16 -13.76
CA HIS A 132 48.33 26.02 -12.54
C HIS A 132 47.69 26.76 -11.36
N THR A 133 47.72 26.14 -10.19
CA THR A 133 47.28 26.74 -8.93
C THR A 133 48.26 27.82 -8.46
N HIS A 134 47.79 28.95 -7.95
CA HIS A 134 48.69 30.01 -7.47
C HIS A 134 49.31 29.70 -6.10
N HIS A 135 48.63 28.87 -5.31
CA HIS A 135 49.03 28.44 -3.97
C HIS A 135 49.69 27.05 -4.01
N ASP A 136 50.21 26.61 -2.87
CA ASP A 136 50.61 25.22 -2.66
C ASP A 136 49.35 24.44 -2.28
N VAL A 137 48.88 23.57 -3.19
CA VAL A 137 47.58 22.91 -3.11
C VAL A 137 47.71 21.42 -2.75
N GLY A 138 48.86 20.82 -3.08
CA GLY A 138 49.03 19.38 -3.09
C GLY A 138 48.21 18.73 -4.20
N ASP A 139 47.78 17.50 -3.95
CA ASP A 139 46.89 16.76 -4.84
C ASP A 139 45.60 17.53 -5.13
N ILE A 140 45.16 17.52 -6.39
CA ILE A 140 43.82 17.98 -6.79
C ILE A 140 42.98 16.71 -7.01
N PHE A 141 42.03 16.44 -6.10
CA PHE A 141 41.26 15.20 -6.10
C PHE A 141 39.93 15.29 -6.85
N ALA A 142 39.44 16.50 -7.13
CA ALA A 142 38.15 16.71 -7.78
C ALA A 142 38.15 17.97 -8.66
N VAL A 143 37.53 17.90 -9.83
CA VAL A 143 37.31 18.99 -10.77
C VAL A 143 35.88 18.95 -11.34
N ALA A 144 35.24 20.11 -11.46
CA ALA A 144 33.91 20.24 -12.06
C ALA A 144 33.86 21.49 -12.95
N TYR A 145 33.26 21.39 -14.14
CA TYR A 145 33.20 22.48 -15.10
C TYR A 145 31.75 22.94 -15.38
N SER A 146 31.50 24.22 -15.14
CA SER A 146 30.26 24.91 -15.47
C SER A 146 30.32 25.44 -16.90
N SER A 147 29.46 24.89 -17.77
CA SER A 147 29.24 25.36 -19.13
C SER A 147 28.67 26.79 -19.17
N SER A 148 27.67 27.09 -18.31
CA SER A 148 26.95 28.36 -18.32
C SER A 148 27.78 29.52 -17.80
N LEU A 149 28.70 29.27 -16.87
CA LEU A 149 29.64 30.24 -16.33
C LEU A 149 31.01 30.19 -17.03
N ASN A 150 31.21 29.26 -17.97
CA ASN A 150 32.50 28.91 -18.59
C ASN A 150 33.65 28.82 -17.55
N THR A 151 33.36 28.21 -16.40
CA THR A 151 34.21 28.28 -15.20
C THR A 151 34.45 26.88 -14.63
N ILE A 152 35.73 26.58 -14.41
CA ILE A 152 36.20 25.36 -13.74
C ILE A 152 36.24 25.62 -12.24
N TYR A 153 35.81 24.65 -11.45
CA TYR A 153 35.97 24.55 -10.00
C TYR A 153 36.83 23.33 -9.67
N CYS A 154 37.69 23.41 -8.66
CA CYS A 154 38.44 22.24 -8.20
C CYS A 154 38.65 22.21 -6.68
N GLY A 155 38.80 21.00 -6.15
CA GLY A 155 39.03 20.68 -4.74
C GLY A 155 40.39 19.99 -4.56
N GLY A 156 41.10 20.33 -3.49
CA GLY A 156 42.45 19.85 -3.27
C GLY A 156 42.80 19.47 -1.83
N GLN A 157 43.97 18.85 -1.68
CA GLN A 157 44.55 18.38 -0.41
C GLN A 157 44.71 19.51 0.62
N ASN A 158 44.92 20.75 0.19
CA ASN A 158 44.95 21.92 1.07
C ASN A 158 43.59 22.37 1.63
N THR A 159 42.52 21.57 1.47
CA THR A 159 41.14 21.82 1.98
C THR A 159 40.40 23.00 1.33
N SER A 160 40.94 23.53 0.22
CA SER A 160 40.36 24.68 -0.50
C SER A 160 39.57 24.28 -1.75
N ILE A 161 38.60 25.15 -2.10
CA ILE A 161 37.99 25.20 -3.43
C ILE A 161 38.59 26.38 -4.19
N GLN A 162 38.98 26.17 -5.44
CA GLN A 162 39.51 27.19 -6.37
C GLN A 162 38.66 27.24 -7.64
N TRP A 163 38.64 28.38 -8.35
CA TRP A 163 37.87 28.52 -9.59
C TRP A 163 38.49 29.43 -10.65
N CYS A 164 38.33 29.10 -11.93
CA CYS A 164 38.91 29.86 -13.04
C CYS A 164 38.00 29.84 -14.29
N GLY A 165 37.74 31.02 -14.86
CA GLY A 165 36.96 31.16 -16.10
C GLY A 165 37.84 31.03 -17.34
N ILE A 166 37.50 30.13 -18.27
CA ILE A 166 38.35 29.77 -19.42
C ILE A 166 38.41 30.92 -20.45
N SER A 167 37.35 31.71 -20.60
CA SER A 167 37.30 32.85 -21.54
C SER A 167 38.07 34.09 -21.06
N GLN A 168 38.48 34.18 -19.80
CA GLN A 168 39.20 35.35 -19.26
C GLN A 168 40.73 35.23 -19.49
N VAL A 169 41.14 35.10 -20.75
CA VAL A 169 42.56 35.05 -21.15
C VAL A 169 43.17 36.47 -21.14
N ASP A 170 43.39 37.00 -19.95
CA ASP A 170 44.18 38.22 -19.77
C ASP A 170 45.62 37.96 -20.21
N ALA A 171 46.09 38.68 -21.24
CA ALA A 171 47.43 38.50 -21.84
C ALA A 171 48.60 38.73 -20.87
N ALA A 172 48.36 39.34 -19.70
CA ALA A 172 49.33 39.45 -18.62
C ALA A 172 49.63 38.11 -17.92
N THR A 173 48.68 37.17 -17.93
CA THR A 173 48.77 35.86 -17.26
C THR A 173 49.79 34.95 -17.93
N THR A 174 49.88 35.03 -19.26
CA THR A 174 50.63 34.08 -20.10
C THR A 174 52.16 34.31 -20.10
N GLN A 175 52.65 35.49 -19.69
CA GLN A 175 54.07 35.86 -19.87
C GLN A 175 55.00 35.55 -18.68
N LEU A 176 54.49 35.10 -17.53
CA LEU A 176 55.29 34.93 -16.29
C LEU A 176 55.45 33.48 -15.81
N SER A 177 54.77 32.52 -16.43
CA SER A 177 54.47 31.22 -15.83
C SER A 177 55.60 30.18 -15.95
N THR A 178 56.00 29.80 -17.16
CA THR A 178 56.85 28.62 -17.42
C THR A 178 58.22 28.64 -16.71
N ALA A 179 58.87 29.81 -16.62
CA ALA A 179 60.18 29.96 -15.97
C ALA A 179 60.12 30.04 -14.43
N GLN A 180 58.94 30.18 -13.84
CA GLN A 180 58.73 30.23 -12.38
C GLN A 180 58.07 28.95 -11.83
N LEU A 181 57.13 28.37 -12.57
CA LEU A 181 56.44 27.13 -12.18
C LEU A 181 57.39 25.92 -12.13
N SER A 182 58.29 25.81 -13.12
CA SER A 182 59.33 24.77 -13.22
C SER A 182 60.36 24.75 -12.07
N LYS A 183 60.26 25.67 -11.10
CA LYS A 183 61.10 25.75 -9.90
C LYS A 183 60.34 25.54 -8.58
N ARG A 184 59.06 25.15 -8.62
CA ARG A 184 58.36 24.75 -7.39
C ARG A 184 59.05 23.51 -6.78
N THR A 185 59.34 23.61 -5.49
CA THR A 185 59.93 22.52 -4.70
C THR A 185 58.85 21.94 -3.79
N HIS A 186 58.54 20.66 -3.95
CA HIS A 186 57.48 19.99 -3.22
C HIS A 186 57.81 19.95 -1.73
N ARG A 187 56.97 20.53 -0.86
CA ARG A 187 57.34 20.73 0.56
C ARG A 187 57.65 19.44 1.33
N PHE A 188 57.06 18.32 0.93
CA PHE A 188 57.37 16.97 1.42
C PHE A 188 58.65 16.40 0.77
N PHE A 189 58.64 16.05 -0.52
CA PHE A 189 59.76 15.38 -1.20
C PHE A 189 61.05 16.21 -1.40
N ASP A 190 60.97 17.53 -1.59
CA ASP A 190 62.15 18.42 -1.66
C ASP A 190 62.55 19.01 -0.29
N SER A 191 62.02 18.47 0.81
CA SER A 191 62.48 18.79 2.17
C SER A 191 63.96 18.44 2.35
N ARG A 192 64.61 19.05 3.35
CA ARG A 192 65.97 18.65 3.75
C ARG A 192 65.87 17.61 4.86
N GLY A 193 66.70 16.57 4.78
CA GLY A 193 66.87 15.60 5.86
C GLY A 193 67.44 16.24 7.13
N PRO A 194 67.46 15.53 8.27
CA PRO A 194 68.02 16.04 9.53
C PRO A 194 69.51 16.45 9.46
N ASP A 195 70.23 15.97 8.46
CA ASP A 195 71.62 16.29 8.14
C ASP A 195 71.78 17.51 7.20
N GLY A 196 70.68 18.07 6.70
CA GLY A 196 70.65 19.16 5.72
C GLY A 196 70.77 18.71 4.26
N SER A 197 70.90 17.41 3.99
CA SER A 197 70.94 16.86 2.62
C SER A 197 69.57 16.92 1.95
N ARG A 198 69.54 16.78 0.62
CA ARG A 198 68.33 16.45 -0.15
C ARG A 198 68.52 15.08 -0.77
N ALA A 199 67.43 14.32 -0.89
CA ALA A 199 67.41 13.20 -1.82
C ALA A 199 67.77 13.70 -3.23
N PRO A 200 68.66 13.02 -3.98
CA PRO A 200 68.94 13.40 -5.35
C PRO A 200 67.67 13.21 -6.18
N ARG A 201 67.21 14.26 -6.86
CA ARG A 201 66.20 14.11 -7.92
C ARG A 201 66.78 13.20 -9.01
N PRO A 202 66.00 12.29 -9.60
CA PRO A 202 66.40 11.64 -10.85
C PRO A 202 66.77 12.70 -11.90
N GLU A 203 67.87 12.50 -12.61
CA GLU A 203 68.21 13.30 -13.78
C GLU A 203 67.12 13.09 -14.85
N PRO A 204 66.60 14.15 -15.50
CA PRO A 204 65.59 14.02 -16.57
C PRO A 204 66.22 13.39 -17.81
N GLY A 205 66.32 12.06 -17.81
CA GLY A 205 67.00 11.26 -18.83
C GLY A 205 67.28 9.80 -18.45
N SER A 206 67.22 9.43 -17.16
CA SER A 206 67.22 8.03 -16.72
C SER A 206 65.79 7.49 -16.61
N ASP A 207 65.55 6.28 -17.13
CA ASP A 207 64.31 5.51 -17.07
C ASP A 207 63.08 6.11 -17.79
N GLY A 208 63.15 6.17 -19.13
CA GLY A 208 62.01 5.91 -20.02
C GLY A 208 60.84 6.91 -20.02
N VAL A 209 60.95 8.03 -19.30
CA VAL A 209 59.92 9.07 -19.21
C VAL A 209 59.51 9.54 -20.61
N ARG A 210 58.23 9.32 -20.97
CA ARG A 210 57.64 9.89 -22.18
C ARG A 210 57.58 11.42 -22.02
N PRO A 211 57.93 12.21 -23.04
CA PRO A 211 57.75 13.66 -22.95
C PRO A 211 56.27 13.96 -22.74
N ILE A 212 55.97 14.81 -21.75
CA ILE A 212 54.63 15.35 -21.49
C ILE A 212 54.14 16.01 -22.79
N THR A 213 52.88 15.81 -23.17
CA THR A 213 52.35 16.40 -24.41
C THR A 213 52.43 17.93 -24.37
N GLU A 214 53.38 18.49 -25.13
CA GLU A 214 53.61 19.94 -25.21
C GLU A 214 52.56 20.60 -26.12
N GLY A 215 51.84 21.57 -25.56
CA GLY A 215 50.73 22.27 -26.22
C GLY A 215 49.86 23.03 -25.24
N GLY A 216 48.93 23.82 -25.78
CA GLY A 216 47.90 24.55 -25.03
C GLY A 216 48.36 25.88 -24.42
N GLN A 217 47.39 26.69 -24.01
CA GLN A 217 47.64 27.96 -23.32
C GLN A 217 47.85 27.73 -21.82
N VAL A 218 48.89 28.34 -21.26
CA VAL A 218 49.16 28.26 -19.81
C VAL A 218 48.32 29.30 -19.08
N LEU A 219 47.38 28.84 -18.26
CA LEU A 219 46.55 29.67 -17.37
C LEU A 219 47.00 29.51 -15.91
N THR A 220 46.50 30.39 -15.04
CA THR A 220 46.78 30.31 -13.59
C THR A 220 45.58 30.86 -12.81
N PHE A 221 45.15 30.15 -11.77
CA PHE A 221 44.07 30.60 -10.89
C PHE A 221 44.41 31.97 -10.27
N LYS A 222 43.50 32.95 -10.33
CA LYS A 222 43.73 34.29 -9.76
C LYS A 222 43.90 34.20 -8.23
N ARG A 223 44.71 35.09 -7.64
CA ARG A 223 45.11 35.02 -6.21
C ARG A 223 43.93 35.16 -5.23
N ASP A 224 42.82 35.72 -5.69
CA ASP A 224 41.57 35.95 -4.97
C ASP A 224 40.47 34.94 -5.33
N HIS A 225 40.67 34.11 -6.36
CA HIS A 225 39.73 33.08 -6.81
C HIS A 225 39.93 31.74 -6.07
N HIS A 226 40.00 31.80 -4.74
CA HIS A 226 40.14 30.62 -3.90
C HIS A 226 39.45 30.79 -2.54
N LYS A 227 39.13 29.67 -1.90
CA LYS A 227 38.46 29.62 -0.58
C LYS A 227 39.17 28.61 0.31
N LEU A 228 40.19 29.07 1.04
CA LEU A 228 40.90 28.25 2.04
C LEU A 228 39.92 27.74 3.10
N PHE A 229 40.16 26.53 3.61
CA PHE A 229 39.34 25.90 4.64
C PHE A 229 37.85 25.85 4.26
N SER A 230 37.58 25.64 2.97
CA SER A 230 36.23 25.35 2.47
C SER A 230 35.66 24.08 3.10
N HIS A 231 36.53 23.12 3.44
CA HIS A 231 36.31 21.99 4.33
C HIS A 231 37.44 21.93 5.38
N HIS A 232 37.34 21.01 6.34
CA HIS A 232 38.42 20.69 7.30
C HIS A 232 39.16 19.38 6.96
N GLY A 233 38.95 18.86 5.75
CA GLY A 233 39.61 17.68 5.19
C GLY A 233 39.76 17.82 3.67
N TYR A 234 40.39 16.84 3.03
CA TYR A 234 40.60 16.84 1.57
C TYR A 234 39.26 16.77 0.85
N VAL A 235 39.07 17.59 -0.19
CA VAL A 235 37.83 17.63 -0.99
C VAL A 235 37.94 16.55 -2.06
N TYR A 236 37.36 15.38 -1.79
CA TYR A 236 37.51 14.17 -2.61
C TYR A 236 36.57 14.12 -3.83
N THR A 237 35.42 14.80 -3.77
CA THR A 237 34.39 14.67 -4.81
C THR A 237 33.58 15.95 -4.97
N MET A 238 33.22 16.29 -6.21
CA MET A 238 32.50 17.52 -6.57
C MET A 238 31.50 17.24 -7.70
N LEU A 239 30.30 17.81 -7.62
CA LEU A 239 29.22 17.58 -8.59
C LEU A 239 28.42 18.86 -8.83
N LEU A 240 28.08 19.17 -10.08
CA LEU A 240 27.18 20.28 -10.44
C LEU A 240 25.75 19.77 -10.63
N VAL A 241 24.77 20.46 -10.03
CA VAL A 241 23.35 20.10 -10.08
C VAL A 241 22.51 21.33 -10.41
N ARG A 242 21.54 21.17 -11.31
CA ARG A 242 20.52 22.18 -11.67
C ARG A 242 19.19 21.86 -10.98
N GLY A 243 18.27 22.81 -10.89
CA GLY A 243 16.90 22.58 -10.40
C GLY A 243 16.72 22.53 -8.87
N LEU A 244 17.80 22.57 -8.09
CA LEU A 244 17.77 22.47 -6.63
C LEU A 244 17.20 23.72 -5.93
N ILE A 245 17.22 24.88 -6.61
CA ILE A 245 16.67 26.14 -6.11
C ILE A 245 15.32 26.39 -6.79
N GLU A 246 14.21 26.20 -6.07
CA GLU A 246 12.85 26.34 -6.65
C GLU A 246 12.59 27.73 -7.25
N SER A 247 13.14 28.80 -6.65
CA SER A 247 13.02 30.16 -7.15
C SER A 247 13.89 30.47 -8.38
N ALA A 248 14.81 29.57 -8.74
CA ALA A 248 15.76 29.75 -9.84
C ALA A 248 16.24 28.38 -10.40
N PRO A 249 15.36 27.58 -11.03
CA PRO A 249 15.65 26.19 -11.40
C PRO A 249 16.76 26.02 -12.44
N ASN A 250 17.14 27.08 -13.15
CA ASN A 250 18.25 27.07 -14.10
C ASN A 250 19.62 27.35 -13.46
N GLU A 251 19.66 27.79 -12.20
CA GLU A 251 20.92 28.02 -11.49
C GLU A 251 21.63 26.70 -11.16
N GLU A 252 22.97 26.77 -11.10
CA GLU A 252 23.83 25.66 -10.75
C GLU A 252 24.20 25.73 -9.27
N VAL A 253 24.00 24.60 -8.58
CA VAL A 253 24.50 24.35 -7.23
C VAL A 253 25.64 23.35 -7.33
N LEU A 254 26.82 23.76 -6.85
CA LEU A 254 27.98 22.90 -6.70
C LEU A 254 27.89 22.17 -5.37
N LEU A 255 27.88 20.84 -5.40
CA LEU A 255 28.04 19.96 -4.24
C LEU A 255 29.51 19.61 -4.08
N THR A 256 30.03 19.61 -2.85
CA THR A 256 31.40 19.15 -2.55
C THR A 256 31.42 18.23 -1.34
N GLY A 257 31.95 17.01 -1.49
CA GLY A 257 32.17 16.04 -0.44
C GLY A 257 33.64 15.96 -0.03
N ALA A 258 33.92 15.74 1.25
CA ALA A 258 35.28 15.80 1.78
C ALA A 258 35.54 14.87 2.99
N GLY A 259 36.83 14.73 3.30
CA GLY A 259 37.34 13.99 4.45
C GLY A 259 36.96 14.54 5.84
N ASP A 260 36.29 15.68 5.94
CA ASP A 260 35.67 16.15 7.20
C ASP A 260 34.27 15.56 7.45
N GLY A 261 33.82 14.64 6.57
CA GLY A 261 32.53 13.98 6.66
C GLY A 261 31.34 14.90 6.34
N VAL A 262 31.60 16.02 5.66
CA VAL A 262 30.59 17.01 5.29
C VAL A 262 30.39 17.01 3.78
N VAL A 263 29.13 17.03 3.32
CA VAL A 263 28.80 17.56 2.00
C VAL A 263 28.34 19.01 2.13
N LYS A 264 28.87 19.91 1.30
CA LYS A 264 28.47 21.32 1.26
C LYS A 264 27.80 21.65 -0.06
N LEU A 265 26.77 22.48 0.01
CA LEU A 265 26.06 23.03 -1.14
C LEU A 265 26.54 24.47 -1.35
N TRP A 266 26.98 24.81 -2.56
CA TRP A 266 27.43 26.15 -2.93
C TRP A 266 26.62 26.68 -4.12
N ARG A 267 25.95 27.81 -3.94
CA ARG A 267 25.26 28.54 -5.02
C ARG A 267 26.29 29.27 -5.87
N LEU A 268 26.21 29.09 -7.19
CA LEU A 268 27.05 29.77 -8.17
C LEU A 268 26.27 30.96 -8.77
N GLU A 269 26.63 32.17 -8.36
CA GLU A 269 25.91 33.39 -8.79
C GLU A 269 26.28 33.79 -10.23
N GLN A 270 25.31 33.77 -11.15
CA GLN A 270 25.48 34.18 -12.55
C GLN A 270 25.78 35.69 -12.70
N ASP A 271 25.24 36.53 -11.83
CA ASP A 271 25.27 38.00 -11.95
C ASP A 271 26.59 38.64 -11.44
N LYS A 272 27.54 37.83 -10.98
CA LYS A 272 28.88 38.27 -10.54
C LYS A 272 29.95 37.75 -11.50
N ALA A 273 30.67 38.66 -12.16
CA ALA A 273 31.69 38.39 -13.18
C ALA A 273 32.88 37.47 -12.78
N ASN A 274 32.94 37.02 -11.52
CA ASN A 274 33.95 36.10 -10.98
C ASN A 274 33.36 34.78 -10.43
N ALA A 275 32.06 34.49 -10.62
CA ALA A 275 31.41 33.18 -10.38
C ALA A 275 31.70 32.52 -9.01
N VAL A 276 31.69 33.32 -7.92
CA VAL A 276 32.20 32.96 -6.59
C VAL A 276 31.26 32.01 -5.82
N PRO A 277 31.73 30.83 -5.33
CA PRO A 277 30.89 29.90 -4.57
C PRO A 277 30.42 30.42 -3.20
N SER A 278 29.11 30.55 -3.02
CA SER A 278 28.47 30.97 -1.75
C SER A 278 27.80 29.79 -1.05
N GLN A 279 28.12 29.53 0.22
CA GLN A 279 27.66 28.32 0.92
C GLN A 279 26.17 28.44 1.29
N MET A 280 25.33 27.55 0.78
CA MET A 280 23.90 27.46 1.12
C MET A 280 23.68 26.62 2.37
N ALA A 281 24.20 25.39 2.35
CA ALA A 281 23.90 24.35 3.35
C ALA A 281 25.11 23.45 3.59
N LYS A 282 25.02 22.64 4.64
CA LYS A 282 25.96 21.56 4.97
C LYS A 282 25.20 20.32 5.48
N LEU A 283 25.65 19.14 5.11
CA LEU A 283 25.07 17.85 5.48
C LEU A 283 26.17 17.01 6.14
N GLN A 284 25.93 16.51 7.36
CA GLN A 284 26.95 15.92 8.22
C GLN A 284 26.80 14.39 8.26
N ASN A 285 27.70 13.67 7.60
CA ASN A 285 27.61 12.21 7.42
C ASN A 285 28.20 11.39 8.58
N GLY A 286 29.06 12.01 9.39
CA GLY A 286 29.81 11.37 10.48
C GLY A 286 31.18 10.90 10.03
N ASP A 287 31.22 10.11 8.95
CA ASP A 287 32.42 9.52 8.37
C ASP A 287 32.84 10.26 7.08
N PRO A 288 34.13 10.23 6.67
CA PRO A 288 34.64 10.85 5.44
C PRO A 288 33.77 10.56 4.20
N VAL A 289 33.42 11.59 3.43
CA VAL A 289 32.68 11.46 2.17
C VAL A 289 33.68 11.30 1.03
N LEU A 290 33.60 10.19 0.31
CA LEU A 290 34.51 9.84 -0.78
C LEU A 290 33.86 10.06 -2.16
N SER A 291 32.57 9.75 -2.28
CA SER A 291 31.80 9.86 -3.53
C SER A 291 30.39 10.43 -3.28
N ILE A 292 29.83 11.13 -4.27
CA ILE A 292 28.46 11.66 -4.24
C ILE A 292 27.74 11.49 -5.59
N ALA A 293 26.44 11.23 -5.54
CA ALA A 293 25.55 11.27 -6.71
C ALA A 293 24.15 11.76 -6.33
N VAL A 294 23.35 12.21 -7.31
CA VAL A 294 22.02 12.79 -7.08
C VAL A 294 20.96 12.18 -7.99
N ASP A 295 19.80 11.87 -7.42
CA ASP A 295 18.58 11.44 -8.14
C ASP A 295 17.39 12.31 -7.67
N GLY A 296 16.90 13.20 -8.55
CA GLY A 296 15.88 14.19 -8.20
C GLY A 296 16.33 15.06 -7.02
N SER A 297 15.64 14.94 -5.88
CA SER A 297 16.02 15.60 -4.62
C SER A 297 16.66 14.67 -3.58
N PHE A 298 17.18 13.50 -3.99
CA PHE A 298 18.02 12.65 -3.13
C PHE A 298 19.50 12.80 -3.46
N LEU A 299 20.31 13.04 -2.44
CA LEU A 299 21.78 12.99 -2.50
C LEU A 299 22.25 11.70 -1.83
N TYR A 300 22.99 10.90 -2.57
CA TYR A 300 23.66 9.69 -2.11
C TYR A 300 25.13 10.05 -1.80
N CYS A 301 25.62 9.66 -0.63
CA CYS A 301 26.97 9.92 -0.14
C CYS A 301 27.64 8.58 0.17
N GLY A 302 28.64 8.19 -0.63
CA GLY A 302 29.51 7.05 -0.34
C GLY A 302 30.56 7.46 0.69
N LEU A 303 30.61 6.73 1.81
CA LEU A 303 31.49 7.04 2.92
C LEU A 303 32.61 6.00 3.09
N ALA A 304 33.68 6.43 3.76
CA ALA A 304 34.60 5.50 4.40
C ALA A 304 33.84 4.59 5.41
N GLY A 305 34.28 3.34 5.55
CA GLY A 305 33.60 2.33 6.36
C GLY A 305 32.34 1.72 5.73
N GLY A 306 32.11 1.89 4.43
CA GLY A 306 31.08 1.15 3.67
C GLY A 306 29.63 1.57 3.92
N ALA A 307 29.43 2.76 4.49
CA ALA A 307 28.11 3.33 4.69
C ALA A 307 27.70 4.21 3.50
N LEU A 308 26.50 3.97 2.95
CA LEU A 308 25.83 4.85 2.00
C LEU A 308 24.80 5.69 2.77
N ASN A 309 25.04 6.99 2.91
CA ASN A 309 24.05 7.93 3.46
C ASN A 309 23.22 8.53 2.33
N ILE A 310 21.91 8.66 2.55
CA ILE A 310 20.95 9.18 1.57
C ILE A 310 20.19 10.33 2.22
N TRP A 311 20.40 11.54 1.71
CA TRP A 311 19.79 12.78 2.18
C TRP A 311 18.69 13.23 1.22
N ASN A 312 17.64 13.85 1.75
CA ASN A 312 16.72 14.65 0.95
C ASN A 312 17.22 16.11 0.94
N LEU A 313 17.39 16.66 -0.26
CA LEU A 313 17.95 17.99 -0.51
C LEU A 313 16.95 19.12 -0.25
N ASP A 314 15.64 18.84 -0.35
CA ASP A 314 14.57 19.82 -0.09
C ASP A 314 14.47 20.15 1.42
N SER A 315 14.59 19.12 2.27
CA SER A 315 14.44 19.19 3.74
C SER A 315 15.77 19.21 4.51
N HIS A 316 16.89 18.94 3.83
CA HIS A 316 18.22 18.70 4.41
C HIS A 316 18.25 17.56 5.48
N GLN A 317 17.33 16.60 5.43
CA GLN A 317 17.26 15.48 6.39
C GLN A 317 17.90 14.20 5.84
N LEU A 318 18.55 13.42 6.71
CA LEU A 318 19.03 12.08 6.41
C LEU A 318 17.85 11.10 6.36
N VAL A 319 17.58 10.55 5.18
CA VAL A 319 16.46 9.64 4.91
C VAL A 319 16.84 8.20 5.24
N LYS A 320 18.08 7.81 4.92
CA LYS A 320 18.57 6.45 5.14
C LYS A 320 20.10 6.43 5.32
N ARG A 321 20.59 5.54 6.18
CA ARG A 321 21.96 5.02 6.16
C ARG A 321 21.90 3.53 5.82
N ILE A 322 22.66 3.09 4.83
CA ILE A 322 22.77 1.68 4.41
C ILE A 322 24.19 1.21 4.73
N THR A 323 24.33 0.10 5.44
CA THR A 323 25.62 -0.51 5.80
C THR A 323 25.70 -1.92 5.21
N ARG A 324 25.67 -2.01 3.88
CA ARG A 324 25.67 -3.26 3.11
C ARG A 324 27.00 -3.56 2.42
N HIS A 325 27.91 -2.60 2.41
CA HIS A 325 29.31 -2.76 2.00
C HIS A 325 30.19 -2.93 3.24
N THR A 326 31.36 -3.54 3.06
CA THR A 326 32.36 -3.77 4.13
C THR A 326 33.66 -3.02 3.90
N GLY A 327 33.81 -2.37 2.74
CA GLY A 327 34.95 -1.53 2.36
C GLY A 327 34.50 -0.09 2.09
N ASP A 328 35.45 0.81 1.92
CA ASP A 328 35.20 2.23 1.66
C ASP A 328 34.47 2.44 0.32
N LEU A 329 33.43 3.28 0.30
CA LEU A 329 32.61 3.53 -0.90
C LEU A 329 33.22 4.63 -1.78
N TRP A 330 34.23 4.24 -2.56
CA TRP A 330 34.89 5.08 -3.56
C TRP A 330 34.00 5.44 -4.75
N ALA A 331 32.96 4.67 -5.02
CA ALA A 331 32.08 4.84 -6.18
C ALA A 331 30.60 4.83 -5.79
N VAL A 332 29.86 5.83 -6.28
CA VAL A 332 28.39 5.90 -6.23
C VAL A 332 27.91 6.59 -7.49
N ASP A 333 27.07 5.91 -8.27
CA ASP A 333 26.49 6.39 -9.54
C ASP A 333 24.98 6.19 -9.53
N ILE A 334 24.22 6.99 -10.30
CA ILE A 334 22.78 6.78 -10.53
C ILE A 334 22.56 6.38 -11.98
N ILE A 335 21.97 5.20 -12.18
CA ILE A 335 21.63 4.67 -13.51
C ILE A 335 20.13 4.37 -13.52
N HIS A 336 19.34 5.19 -14.24
CA HIS A 336 17.88 5.04 -14.37
C HIS A 336 17.11 4.92 -13.03
N GLY A 337 17.55 5.62 -11.98
CA GLY A 337 16.91 5.58 -10.65
C GLY A 337 17.29 4.34 -9.81
N VAL A 338 18.30 3.59 -10.24
CA VAL A 338 19.03 2.59 -9.45
C VAL A 338 20.37 3.19 -9.05
N ALA A 339 20.69 3.19 -7.75
CA ALA A 339 22.00 3.59 -7.28
C ALA A 339 22.97 2.40 -7.39
N VAL A 340 24.12 2.61 -8.04
CA VAL A 340 25.18 1.62 -8.21
C VAL A 340 26.37 2.06 -7.37
N CYS A 341 26.82 1.22 -6.45
CA CYS A 341 27.82 1.58 -5.43
C CYS A 341 28.96 0.56 -5.44
N GLY A 342 30.20 1.02 -5.51
CA GLY A 342 31.40 0.17 -5.52
C GLY A 342 32.31 0.41 -4.31
N ASP A 343 32.76 -0.67 -3.67
CA ASP A 343 33.58 -0.60 -2.45
C ASP A 343 35.04 -1.05 -2.62
N SER A 344 35.85 -0.72 -1.61
CA SER A 344 37.30 -0.96 -1.59
C SER A 344 37.73 -2.44 -1.60
N ASN A 345 36.80 -3.40 -1.55
CA ASN A 345 37.06 -4.83 -1.74
C ASN A 345 36.77 -5.29 -3.18
N GLY A 346 36.48 -4.36 -4.10
CA GLY A 346 36.19 -4.67 -5.49
C GLY A 346 34.76 -5.12 -5.75
N VAL A 347 33.84 -4.98 -4.77
CA VAL A 347 32.44 -5.41 -4.89
C VAL A 347 31.54 -4.23 -5.25
N VAL A 348 30.70 -4.43 -6.27
CA VAL A 348 29.65 -3.49 -6.67
C VAL A 348 28.27 -4.02 -6.26
N LYS A 349 27.39 -3.11 -5.83
CA LYS A 349 26.00 -3.39 -5.44
C LYS A 349 25.04 -2.41 -6.10
N LYS A 350 23.84 -2.90 -6.46
CA LYS A 350 22.71 -2.11 -6.94
C LYS A 350 21.67 -1.92 -5.84
N PHE A 351 21.20 -0.69 -5.65
CA PHE A 351 20.10 -0.35 -4.76
C PHE A 351 18.95 0.28 -5.54
N ASN A 352 17.74 -0.24 -5.36
CA ASN A 352 16.55 0.31 -6.02
C ASN A 352 16.07 1.63 -5.36
N SER A 353 15.05 2.27 -5.95
CA SER A 353 14.37 3.46 -5.40
C SER A 353 13.57 3.23 -4.09
N ARG A 354 13.72 2.06 -3.44
CA ARG A 354 13.27 1.74 -2.08
C ARG A 354 14.44 1.62 -1.09
N PHE A 355 15.68 1.78 -1.56
CA PHE A 355 16.93 1.58 -0.82
C PHE A 355 17.20 0.11 -0.42
N GLU A 356 16.69 -0.83 -1.22
CA GLU A 356 16.90 -2.27 -1.07
C GLU A 356 17.98 -2.77 -2.04
N GLU A 357 18.86 -3.68 -1.60
CA GLU A 357 19.88 -4.32 -2.45
C GLU A 357 19.21 -5.27 -3.45
N VAL A 358 19.33 -5.00 -4.75
CA VAL A 358 18.69 -5.78 -5.83
C VAL A 358 19.65 -6.65 -6.65
N GLY A 359 20.95 -6.50 -6.43
CA GLY A 359 21.98 -7.32 -7.06
C GLY A 359 23.38 -6.87 -6.68
N SER A 360 24.36 -7.77 -6.81
CA SER A 360 25.76 -7.48 -6.51
C SER A 360 26.71 -8.40 -7.30
N TRP A 361 27.91 -7.91 -7.58
CA TRP A 361 28.96 -8.65 -8.30
C TRP A 361 30.36 -8.20 -7.88
N ALA A 362 31.35 -9.08 -8.08
CA ALA A 362 32.76 -8.70 -7.99
C ALA A 362 33.17 -8.00 -9.29
N ALA A 363 33.58 -6.74 -9.19
CA ALA A 363 34.07 -5.93 -10.30
C ALA A 363 35.60 -6.00 -10.44
N HIS A 364 36.32 -6.14 -9.33
CA HIS A 364 37.79 -6.17 -9.28
C HIS A 364 38.31 -7.27 -8.35
N GLU A 365 39.53 -7.74 -8.57
CA GLU A 365 40.24 -8.63 -7.63
C GLU A 365 40.96 -7.83 -6.53
N GLY A 366 41.14 -6.53 -6.75
CA GLY A 366 41.68 -5.58 -5.79
C GLY A 366 40.69 -4.46 -5.45
N THR A 367 41.23 -3.37 -4.92
CA THR A 367 40.46 -2.17 -4.57
C THR A 367 39.93 -1.50 -5.83
N MET A 368 38.60 -1.38 -5.93
CA MET A 368 37.94 -0.49 -6.87
C MET A 368 38.09 0.96 -6.38
N LEU A 369 38.52 1.85 -7.27
CA LEU A 369 38.90 3.24 -6.96
C LEU A 369 38.10 4.27 -7.77
N ALA A 370 37.60 3.88 -8.95
CA ALA A 370 36.84 4.75 -9.82
C ALA A 370 35.66 4.02 -10.48
N SER A 371 34.64 4.79 -10.84
CA SER A 371 33.52 4.37 -11.68
C SER A 371 33.14 5.47 -12.66
N ALA A 372 32.39 5.10 -13.70
CA ALA A 372 31.64 6.02 -14.53
C ALA A 372 30.41 5.32 -15.11
N ALA A 373 29.29 6.04 -15.21
CA ALA A 373 28.13 5.65 -16.00
C ALA A 373 28.02 6.50 -17.27
N GLY A 374 27.62 5.90 -18.39
CA GLY A 374 27.42 6.59 -19.66
C GLY A 374 26.52 5.81 -20.62
N GLN A 375 26.24 6.39 -21.79
CA GLN A 375 25.43 5.77 -22.82
C GLN A 375 26.23 5.64 -24.12
N TYR A 376 26.26 4.43 -24.69
CA TYR A 376 26.90 4.11 -25.96
C TYR A 376 25.87 3.51 -26.92
N LYS A 377 25.49 4.27 -27.96
CA LYS A 377 24.35 3.95 -28.84
C LYS A 377 23.09 3.72 -27.98
N ASP A 378 22.43 2.57 -28.11
CA ASP A 378 21.25 2.21 -27.31
C ASP A 378 21.59 1.49 -25.98
N ARG A 379 22.89 1.40 -25.61
CA ARG A 379 23.38 0.66 -24.45
C ARG A 379 23.76 1.61 -23.30
N LEU A 380 23.34 1.28 -22.09
CA LEU A 380 23.85 1.86 -20.85
C LEU A 380 25.13 1.12 -20.44
N ILE A 381 26.24 1.84 -20.36
CA ILE A 381 27.55 1.28 -20.02
C ILE A 381 27.93 1.76 -18.62
N TYR A 382 28.35 0.82 -17.78
CA TYR A 382 29.00 1.10 -16.52
C TYR A 382 30.46 0.67 -16.61
N ALA A 383 31.39 1.56 -16.29
CA ALA A 383 32.81 1.25 -16.21
C ALA A 383 33.31 1.37 -14.77
N THR A 384 34.23 0.49 -14.37
CA THR A 384 34.92 0.58 -13.07
C THR A 384 36.41 0.33 -13.22
N GLY A 385 37.20 0.99 -12.38
CA GLY A 385 38.66 0.94 -12.41
C GLY A 385 39.21 0.57 -11.04
N GLY A 386 40.28 -0.22 -11.03
CA GLY A 386 40.89 -0.71 -9.79
C GLY A 386 42.41 -0.71 -9.76
N ASN A 387 42.96 -1.01 -8.59
CA ASN A 387 44.40 -1.19 -8.38
C ASN A 387 44.95 -2.53 -8.91
N ASP A 388 44.07 -3.43 -9.38
CA ASP A 388 44.42 -4.59 -10.23
C ASP A 388 44.88 -4.18 -11.65
N ASN A 389 44.89 -2.88 -11.94
CA ASN A 389 45.28 -2.28 -13.22
C ASN A 389 44.32 -2.64 -14.36
N THR A 390 43.04 -2.94 -14.06
CA THR A 390 42.02 -3.23 -15.07
C THR A 390 40.94 -2.16 -15.11
N VAL A 391 40.30 -2.01 -16.27
CA VAL A 391 38.98 -1.38 -16.39
C VAL A 391 37.98 -2.46 -16.78
N GLY A 392 36.97 -2.68 -15.96
CA GLY A 392 35.80 -3.47 -16.33
C GLY A 392 34.76 -2.57 -17.00
N ILE A 393 34.03 -3.12 -17.97
CA ILE A 393 33.04 -2.42 -18.79
C ILE A 393 31.80 -3.32 -18.87
N TRP A 394 30.77 -3.02 -18.08
CA TRP A 394 29.53 -3.79 -18.00
C TRP A 394 28.44 -3.19 -18.88
N ASP A 395 27.70 -4.06 -19.56
CA ASP A 395 26.41 -3.70 -20.11
C ASP A 395 25.37 -3.72 -18.97
N VAL A 396 24.99 -2.52 -18.52
CA VAL A 396 23.92 -2.32 -17.54
C VAL A 396 22.60 -1.95 -18.21
N THR A 397 22.47 -2.23 -19.52
CA THR A 397 21.20 -2.15 -20.25
C THR A 397 20.27 -3.29 -19.84
N GLU A 398 19.74 -3.19 -18.62
CA GLU A 398 18.50 -3.87 -18.25
C GLU A 398 17.44 -3.46 -19.28
N VAL A 399 17.06 -4.43 -20.14
CA VAL A 399 16.45 -4.26 -21.48
C VAL A 399 15.78 -2.90 -21.66
N SER A 400 16.46 -2.00 -22.39
CA SER A 400 16.12 -0.57 -22.42
C SER A 400 14.65 -0.34 -22.79
N LEU A 401 13.86 -0.03 -21.77
CA LEU A 401 12.48 0.41 -21.89
C LEU A 401 12.49 1.84 -22.42
N SER A 402 12.69 1.93 -23.74
CA SER A 402 12.97 3.16 -24.45
C SER A 402 11.99 4.28 -24.05
N GLN A 403 12.45 5.52 -23.99
CA GLN A 403 11.52 6.65 -23.77
C GLN A 403 10.58 6.90 -24.99
N GLY A 404 10.66 6.06 -26.04
CA GLY A 404 9.64 5.93 -27.09
C GLY A 404 8.47 5.01 -26.71
N GLU A 405 8.72 3.96 -25.92
CA GLU A 405 7.77 3.04 -25.29
C GLU A 405 8.21 2.72 -23.85
N LEU A 406 7.81 3.60 -22.90
CA LEU A 406 7.81 3.27 -21.48
C LEU A 406 7.10 1.92 -21.25
N PRO A 407 7.48 1.14 -20.23
CA PRO A 407 6.90 -0.19 -20.04
C PRO A 407 5.38 -0.10 -19.99
N ARG A 408 4.73 -1.10 -20.61
CA ARG A 408 3.31 -1.35 -20.36
C ARG A 408 3.14 -1.45 -18.85
N ILE A 409 2.33 -0.55 -18.32
CA ILE A 409 1.98 -0.51 -16.91
C ILE A 409 1.47 -1.89 -16.52
N ASN A 410 2.13 -2.50 -15.55
CA ASN A 410 1.72 -3.79 -15.02
C ASN A 410 0.82 -3.54 -13.80
N ASN A 411 -0.24 -4.33 -13.67
CA ASN A 411 -1.07 -4.36 -12.46
C ASN A 411 -0.21 -4.64 -11.21
N ASP A 412 0.83 -5.48 -11.32
CA ASP A 412 1.76 -5.72 -10.20
C ASP A 412 2.53 -4.44 -9.79
N GLU A 413 2.83 -3.55 -10.73
CA GLU A 413 3.49 -2.26 -10.45
C GLU A 413 2.56 -1.34 -9.65
N MET A 414 1.29 -1.26 -10.07
CA MET A 414 0.24 -0.52 -9.37
C MET A 414 -0.03 -1.09 -7.97
N VAL A 415 -0.11 -2.41 -7.82
CA VAL A 415 -0.29 -3.07 -6.50
C VAL A 415 0.94 -2.85 -5.61
N ASN A 416 2.16 -2.88 -6.17
CA ASN A 416 3.38 -2.52 -5.44
C ASN A 416 3.40 -1.04 -5.03
N CYS A 417 2.88 -0.13 -5.86
CA CYS A 417 2.74 1.28 -5.51
C CYS A 417 1.71 1.47 -4.38
N LEU A 418 0.55 0.81 -4.48
CA LEU A 418 -0.47 0.80 -3.43
C LEU A 418 0.08 0.26 -2.11
N ALA A 419 0.92 -0.78 -2.14
CA ALA A 419 1.57 -1.32 -0.95
C ALA A 419 2.45 -0.29 -0.24
N LYS A 420 3.24 0.49 -0.99
CA LYS A 420 4.01 1.62 -0.44
C LYS A 420 3.08 2.71 0.09
N PHE A 421 2.03 3.05 -0.66
CA PHE A 421 1.15 4.18 -0.36
C PHE A 421 0.29 3.94 0.90
N VAL A 422 -0.17 2.69 1.10
CA VAL A 422 -0.80 2.20 2.34
C VAL A 422 0.18 2.20 3.53
N GLY A 423 1.48 2.08 3.29
CA GLY A 423 2.53 2.15 4.31
C GLY A 423 2.58 3.49 5.07
N PHE A 424 2.33 4.61 4.38
CA PHE A 424 2.28 5.94 5.02
C PHE A 424 1.00 6.10 5.85
N LYS A 425 1.17 6.43 7.14
CA LYS A 425 0.09 6.60 8.12
C LYS A 425 -0.53 7.99 8.02
N THR A 426 -1.11 8.27 6.85
CA THR A 426 -1.70 9.55 6.45
C THR A 426 -3.01 9.84 7.20
N VAL A 427 -2.99 9.94 8.52
CA VAL A 427 -4.20 10.11 9.35
C VAL A 427 -4.35 11.59 9.74
N SER A 428 -5.08 12.36 8.93
CA SER A 428 -5.33 13.80 9.08
C SER A 428 -5.82 14.17 10.48
N ALA A 429 -6.81 13.44 10.99
CA ALA A 429 -7.49 13.69 12.28
C ALA A 429 -6.60 13.51 13.54
N SER A 430 -5.28 13.34 13.40
CA SER A 430 -4.35 13.27 14.52
C SER A 430 -3.01 13.95 14.19
N PRO A 431 -2.70 15.14 14.75
CA PRO A 431 -1.48 15.89 14.47
C PRO A 431 -0.16 15.12 14.70
N LYS A 432 -0.18 14.01 15.45
CA LYS A 432 0.95 13.07 15.61
C LYS A 432 1.43 12.46 14.28
N PHE A 433 0.62 12.52 13.23
CA PHE A 433 0.87 11.94 11.91
C PHE A 433 1.09 12.98 10.79
N SER A 434 1.15 14.28 11.08
CA SER A 434 1.36 15.33 10.06
C SER A 434 2.62 15.10 9.20
N GLY A 435 3.70 14.58 9.79
CA GLY A 435 4.91 14.16 9.06
C GLY A 435 4.69 12.97 8.11
N GLU A 436 3.83 12.02 8.47
CA GLU A 436 3.45 10.88 7.61
C GLU A 436 2.52 11.33 6.47
N CYS A 437 1.58 12.26 6.75
CA CYS A 437 0.74 12.88 5.74
C CYS A 437 1.57 13.61 4.67
N ASN A 438 2.51 14.47 5.09
CA ASN A 438 3.40 15.19 4.18
C ASN A 438 4.34 14.25 3.41
N GLN A 439 4.86 13.17 4.03
CA GLN A 439 5.62 12.14 3.32
C GLN A 439 4.78 11.38 2.29
N GLY A 440 3.51 11.07 2.61
CA GLY A 440 2.55 10.47 1.69
C GLY A 440 2.25 11.36 0.47
N ALA A 441 2.02 12.66 0.70
CA ALA A 441 1.84 13.65 -0.37
C ALA A 441 3.09 13.78 -1.26
N ALA A 442 4.28 13.84 -0.65
CA ALA A 442 5.55 13.91 -1.37
C ALA A 442 5.91 12.61 -2.09
N PHE A 443 5.46 11.45 -1.59
CA PHE A 443 5.52 10.17 -2.31
C PHE A 443 4.60 10.18 -3.53
N LEU A 444 3.33 10.54 -3.34
CA LEU A 444 2.33 10.59 -4.41
C LEU A 444 2.74 11.56 -5.52
N ARG A 445 3.22 12.77 -5.18
CA ARG A 445 3.78 13.73 -6.16
C ARG A 445 4.92 13.11 -6.98
N ARG A 446 5.90 12.46 -6.34
CA ARG A 446 7.02 11.81 -7.06
C ARG A 446 6.52 10.71 -7.99
N HIS A 447 5.51 9.94 -7.56
CA HIS A 447 4.92 8.91 -8.39
C HIS A 447 4.16 9.50 -9.60
N CYS A 448 3.44 10.61 -9.43
CA CYS A 448 2.84 11.35 -10.55
C CYS A 448 3.89 11.84 -11.57
N ILE A 449 5.06 12.32 -11.13
CA ILE A 449 6.18 12.67 -12.04
C ILE A 449 6.64 11.44 -12.83
N TYR A 450 6.90 10.32 -12.14
CA TYR A 450 7.31 9.05 -12.76
C TYR A 450 6.29 8.49 -13.77
N LEU A 451 5.00 8.70 -13.52
CA LEU A 451 3.93 8.33 -14.46
C LEU A 451 3.86 9.25 -15.69
N GLY A 452 4.43 10.46 -15.63
CA GLY A 452 4.52 11.43 -16.72
C GLY A 452 3.71 12.72 -16.53
N ALA A 453 3.17 12.97 -15.33
CA ALA A 453 2.34 14.15 -15.05
C ALA A 453 3.17 15.37 -14.61
N LYS A 454 2.73 16.57 -15.01
CA LYS A 454 3.22 17.85 -14.48
C LYS A 454 2.56 18.10 -13.13
N THR A 455 3.32 18.24 -12.04
CA THR A 455 2.74 18.25 -10.69
C THR A 455 3.40 19.22 -9.69
N LYS A 456 2.56 19.77 -8.81
CA LYS A 456 2.90 20.75 -7.77
C LYS A 456 2.11 20.40 -6.49
N LEU A 457 2.68 20.65 -5.31
CA LEU A 457 1.92 20.66 -4.07
C LEU A 457 1.27 22.04 -3.89
N LEU A 458 0.00 22.08 -3.49
CA LEU A 458 -0.71 23.32 -3.17
C LEU A 458 -0.95 23.35 -1.65
N THR A 459 -0.26 24.23 -0.95
CA THR A 459 -0.37 24.37 0.51
C THR A 459 -1.73 24.96 0.90
N THR A 460 -2.37 24.34 1.89
CA THR A 460 -3.74 24.64 2.36
C THR A 460 -3.79 25.48 3.64
N GLY A 461 -2.69 25.53 4.40
CA GLY A 461 -2.57 26.22 5.68
C GLY A 461 -1.23 25.91 6.35
N GLU A 462 -1.03 26.36 7.58
CA GLU A 462 0.17 26.01 8.38
C GLU A 462 0.03 24.65 9.08
N ASP A 463 -1.21 24.29 9.48
CA ASP A 463 -1.53 23.04 10.20
C ASP A 463 -2.28 21.98 9.35
N THR A 464 -2.43 22.19 8.03
CA THR A 464 -3.19 21.28 7.13
C THR A 464 -2.35 20.69 6.00
N ASN A 465 -2.75 19.51 5.53
CA ASN A 465 -1.99 18.68 4.60
C ASN A 465 -2.19 19.11 3.12
N PRO A 466 -1.11 19.26 2.33
CA PRO A 466 -1.15 19.91 1.02
C PRO A 466 -1.87 19.08 -0.06
N ILE A 467 -2.53 19.74 -1.00
CA ILE A 467 -3.17 19.10 -2.16
C ILE A 467 -2.09 18.72 -3.18
N VAL A 468 -2.08 17.48 -3.64
CA VAL A 468 -1.29 17.05 -4.80
C VAL A 468 -2.07 17.42 -6.07
N HIS A 469 -1.64 18.47 -6.76
CA HIS A 469 -2.11 18.80 -8.10
C HIS A 469 -1.22 18.12 -9.15
N ALA A 470 -1.79 17.34 -10.07
CA ALA A 470 -1.06 16.74 -11.19
C ALA A 470 -1.85 16.86 -12.51
N ARG A 471 -1.16 17.04 -13.65
CA ARG A 471 -1.80 17.16 -14.97
C ARG A 471 -1.08 16.31 -16.02
N PHE A 472 -1.84 15.44 -16.68
CA PHE A 472 -1.48 14.83 -17.96
C PHE A 472 -2.06 15.70 -19.08
N ASN A 473 -1.26 15.98 -20.11
CA ASN A 473 -1.76 16.66 -21.31
C ASN A 473 -2.18 15.63 -22.37
N ALA A 474 -3.20 15.94 -23.16
CA ALA A 474 -3.66 15.11 -24.27
C ALA A 474 -2.50 14.73 -25.21
N THR A 475 -2.26 13.44 -25.42
CA THR A 475 -1.17 12.90 -26.25
C THR A 475 -1.66 12.36 -27.60
N SER A 476 -2.96 12.11 -27.75
CA SER A 476 -3.58 11.60 -28.97
C SER A 476 -3.34 12.52 -30.18
N PRO A 477 -3.24 11.98 -31.41
CA PRO A 477 -3.41 12.76 -32.63
C PRO A 477 -4.83 13.34 -32.76
N ASN A 478 -5.83 12.60 -32.28
CA ASN A 478 -7.25 12.96 -32.30
C ASN A 478 -7.62 13.62 -30.96
N LYS A 479 -7.14 14.86 -30.76
CA LYS A 479 -7.40 15.60 -29.51
C LYS A 479 -8.84 16.11 -29.46
N VAL A 480 -9.44 16.00 -28.28
CA VAL A 480 -10.72 16.60 -27.92
C VAL A 480 -10.43 17.78 -27.01
N ASP A 481 -11.05 18.93 -27.29
CA ASP A 481 -10.96 20.12 -26.44
C ASP A 481 -11.91 19.97 -25.23
N LYS A 482 -11.51 19.08 -24.32
CA LYS A 482 -12.12 18.82 -23.00
C LYS A 482 -11.00 18.59 -21.98
N THR A 483 -11.21 19.01 -20.74
CA THR A 483 -10.37 18.71 -19.58
C THR A 483 -11.19 17.98 -18.52
N ILE A 484 -10.73 16.78 -18.13
CA ILE A 484 -11.36 15.99 -17.06
C ILE A 484 -10.60 16.25 -15.75
N LEU A 485 -11.31 16.59 -14.68
CA LEU A 485 -10.76 16.68 -13.33
C LEU A 485 -11.11 15.40 -12.57
N PHE A 486 -10.11 14.69 -12.06
CA PHE A 486 -10.27 13.60 -11.10
C PHE A 486 -9.99 14.10 -9.68
N TYR A 487 -10.88 13.82 -8.74
CA TYR A 487 -10.72 14.14 -7.32
C TYR A 487 -10.66 12.86 -6.46
N GLY A 488 -9.84 12.91 -5.42
CA GLY A 488 -9.79 11.92 -4.34
C GLY A 488 -9.00 12.47 -3.14
N HIS A 489 -8.75 11.63 -2.14
CA HIS A 489 -7.98 12.01 -0.95
C HIS A 489 -6.97 10.92 -0.53
N TYR A 490 -5.81 11.34 -0.02
CA TYR A 490 -4.76 10.45 0.45
C TYR A 490 -4.76 10.25 1.96
N ASP A 491 -5.52 11.04 2.72
CA ASP A 491 -5.72 10.83 4.15
C ASP A 491 -6.78 9.77 4.45
N VAL A 492 -6.68 9.16 5.64
CA VAL A 492 -7.42 7.94 6.03
C VAL A 492 -7.69 7.88 7.53
N VAL A 493 -8.83 7.32 7.97
CA VAL A 493 -9.14 7.15 9.40
C VAL A 493 -8.15 6.25 10.14
N GLY A 494 -7.81 6.67 11.36
CA GLY A 494 -6.88 5.95 12.24
C GLY A 494 -7.31 4.51 12.54
N ALA A 495 -6.37 3.57 12.40
CA ALA A 495 -6.62 2.15 12.69
C ALA A 495 -6.55 1.80 14.18
N ASP A 496 -5.84 2.60 15.00
CA ASP A 496 -5.50 2.31 16.41
C ASP A 496 -6.70 1.82 17.24
N ALA A 497 -7.81 2.57 17.25
CA ALA A 497 -9.00 2.26 18.06
C ALA A 497 -9.77 1.01 17.59
N ASN A 498 -9.59 0.59 16.33
CA ASN A 498 -10.21 -0.60 15.75
C ASN A 498 -9.19 -1.74 15.56
N ARG A 499 -7.97 -1.63 16.11
CA ARG A 499 -6.85 -2.54 15.78
C ARG A 499 -7.16 -4.03 16.03
N ALA A 500 -7.93 -4.35 17.07
CA ALA A 500 -8.34 -5.72 17.38
C ALA A 500 -9.36 -6.33 16.38
N LYS A 501 -9.89 -5.54 15.42
CA LYS A 501 -10.78 -6.02 14.34
C LYS A 501 -10.01 -6.36 13.04
N TRP A 502 -8.73 -5.99 12.95
CA TRP A 502 -7.90 -6.25 11.77
C TRP A 502 -7.22 -7.62 11.89
N LYS A 503 -7.37 -8.45 10.85
CA LYS A 503 -6.65 -9.74 10.71
C LYS A 503 -5.19 -9.58 10.31
N THR A 504 -4.82 -8.40 9.79
CA THR A 504 -3.50 -8.07 9.23
C THR A 504 -3.01 -6.73 9.79
N GLU A 505 -1.74 -6.40 9.56
CA GLU A 505 -1.21 -5.06 9.85
C GLU A 505 -1.94 -4.00 8.99
N PRO A 506 -2.67 -3.02 9.57
CA PRO A 506 -3.52 -2.13 8.79
C PRO A 506 -2.77 -1.28 7.77
N PHE A 507 -1.52 -0.91 8.07
CA PHE A 507 -0.64 -0.12 7.21
C PHE A 507 0.40 -0.99 6.49
N GLN A 508 0.09 -2.27 6.25
CA GLN A 508 0.88 -3.18 5.42
C GLN A 508 -0.06 -3.94 4.48
N LEU A 509 -0.01 -3.61 3.19
CA LEU A 509 -0.89 -4.25 2.21
C LEU A 509 -0.66 -5.76 2.18
N THR A 510 -1.72 -6.51 2.45
CA THR A 510 -1.69 -7.98 2.51
C THR A 510 -2.68 -8.56 1.50
N SER A 511 -2.21 -9.37 0.56
CA SER A 511 -3.09 -10.06 -0.40
C SER A 511 -3.54 -11.42 0.15
N MET A 512 -4.85 -11.67 0.21
CA MET A 512 -5.43 -12.95 0.64
C MET A 512 -6.71 -13.24 -0.17
N ASP A 513 -6.91 -14.50 -0.58
CA ASP A 513 -8.12 -14.98 -1.28
C ASP A 513 -8.57 -14.19 -2.54
N GLY A 514 -7.68 -13.37 -3.13
CA GLY A 514 -7.96 -12.49 -4.26
C GLY A 514 -8.28 -11.04 -3.89
N PHE A 515 -8.26 -10.68 -2.61
CA PHE A 515 -8.55 -9.35 -2.07
C PHE A 515 -7.27 -8.71 -1.49
N LEU A 516 -7.22 -7.37 -1.51
CA LEU A 516 -6.09 -6.58 -1.00
C LEU A 516 -6.49 -5.88 0.31
N TYR A 517 -5.93 -6.31 1.43
CA TYR A 517 -6.26 -5.79 2.76
C TYR A 517 -5.27 -4.71 3.20
N GLY A 518 -5.79 -3.51 3.49
CA GLY A 518 -5.03 -2.38 4.04
C GLY A 518 -5.88 -1.12 4.24
N ARG A 519 -5.55 -0.30 5.25
CA ARG A 519 -6.17 1.00 5.49
C ARG A 519 -5.75 1.96 4.37
N GLY A 520 -6.74 2.43 3.61
CA GLY A 520 -6.52 3.24 2.41
C GLY A 520 -6.88 2.54 1.11
N VAL A 521 -7.07 1.21 1.08
CA VAL A 521 -7.19 0.47 -0.20
C VAL A 521 -8.40 0.91 -1.02
N SER A 522 -9.62 0.76 -0.50
CA SER A 522 -10.83 1.26 -1.19
C SER A 522 -11.07 2.75 -1.00
N ASP A 523 -10.45 3.35 0.01
CA ASP A 523 -10.89 4.59 0.64
C ASP A 523 -9.65 5.37 1.12
N ASN A 524 -8.98 6.16 0.26
CA ASN A 524 -9.23 6.32 -1.19
C ASN A 524 -7.97 6.09 -2.07
N LYS A 525 -6.89 5.55 -1.49
CA LYS A 525 -5.57 5.39 -2.13
C LYS A 525 -5.56 4.45 -3.35
N GLY A 526 -6.39 3.41 -3.37
CA GLY A 526 -6.52 2.50 -4.52
C GLY A 526 -7.18 3.16 -5.73
N PRO A 527 -8.40 3.72 -5.63
CA PRO A 527 -9.04 4.47 -6.70
C PRO A 527 -8.18 5.58 -7.30
N ILE A 528 -7.46 6.34 -6.47
CA ILE A 528 -6.45 7.32 -6.91
C ILE A 528 -5.42 6.71 -7.85
N LEU A 529 -4.80 5.59 -7.44
CA LEU A 529 -3.77 4.95 -8.25
C LEU A 529 -4.34 4.35 -9.53
N ALA A 530 -5.53 3.73 -9.48
CA ALA A 530 -6.19 3.19 -10.67
C ALA A 530 -6.43 4.28 -11.74
N ALA A 531 -6.94 5.46 -11.34
CA ALA A 531 -7.14 6.57 -12.26
C ALA A 531 -5.81 7.17 -12.78
N LEU A 532 -4.80 7.33 -11.91
CA LEU A 532 -3.47 7.82 -12.30
C LEU A 532 -2.79 6.87 -13.30
N TYR A 533 -2.83 5.56 -13.06
CA TYR A 533 -2.24 4.56 -13.95
C TYR A 533 -2.99 4.45 -15.29
N ALA A 534 -4.33 4.55 -15.30
CA ALA A 534 -5.10 4.60 -16.54
C ALA A 534 -4.78 5.83 -17.41
N ALA A 535 -4.69 7.02 -16.80
CA ALA A 535 -4.28 8.24 -17.48
C ALA A 535 -2.83 8.15 -18.01
N ALA A 536 -1.93 7.56 -17.22
CA ALA A 536 -0.54 7.33 -17.59
C ALA A 536 -0.40 6.30 -18.74
N GLU A 537 -1.17 5.22 -18.75
CA GLU A 537 -1.15 4.23 -19.84
C GLU A 537 -1.59 4.87 -21.16
N LEU A 538 -2.72 5.58 -21.16
CA LEU A 538 -3.21 6.30 -22.34
C LEU A 538 -2.24 7.39 -22.80
N ALA A 539 -1.57 8.09 -21.88
CA ALA A 539 -0.54 9.08 -22.20
C ALA A 539 0.68 8.43 -22.86
N ARG A 540 1.21 7.36 -22.27
CA ARG A 540 2.36 6.57 -22.78
C ARG A 540 2.07 5.98 -24.16
N GLN A 541 0.87 5.44 -24.36
CA GLN A 541 0.41 4.88 -25.64
C GLN A 541 0.09 5.94 -26.72
N LYS A 542 0.23 7.24 -26.41
CA LYS A 542 -0.13 8.36 -27.29
C LYS A 542 -1.60 8.29 -27.74
N ALA A 543 -2.46 7.85 -26.82
CA ALA A 543 -3.89 7.60 -27.02
C ALA A 543 -4.79 8.55 -26.21
N LEU A 544 -4.29 9.19 -25.15
CA LEU A 544 -5.05 10.09 -24.28
C LEU A 544 -5.65 11.28 -25.07
N PRO A 545 -6.99 11.39 -25.23
CA PRO A 545 -7.60 12.34 -26.15
C PRO A 545 -7.81 13.74 -25.56
N CYS A 546 -7.94 13.83 -24.24
CA CYS A 546 -8.24 15.03 -23.47
C CYS A 546 -7.13 15.31 -22.44
N ASP A 547 -7.12 16.52 -21.86
CA ASP A 547 -6.28 16.79 -20.69
C ASP A 547 -6.92 16.18 -19.44
N VAL A 548 -6.11 15.63 -18.54
CA VAL A 548 -6.59 15.07 -17.26
C VAL A 548 -5.84 15.71 -16.10
N VAL A 549 -6.59 16.36 -15.21
CA VAL A 549 -6.09 17.02 -14.01
C VAL A 549 -6.51 16.20 -12.79
N PHE A 550 -5.60 16.03 -11.84
CA PHE A 550 -5.84 15.37 -10.56
C PHE A 550 -5.73 16.43 -9.44
N LEU A 551 -6.74 16.50 -8.58
CA LEU A 551 -6.69 17.21 -7.30
C LEU A 551 -6.86 16.19 -6.18
N ILE A 552 -5.79 15.93 -5.43
CA ILE A 552 -5.79 14.88 -4.41
C ILE A 552 -5.44 15.51 -3.06
N GLU A 553 -6.42 15.61 -2.17
CA GLU A 553 -6.27 16.29 -0.87
C GLU A 553 -5.86 15.36 0.27
N GLY A 554 -5.57 15.93 1.45
CA GLY A 554 -5.13 15.21 2.65
C GLY A 554 -5.91 15.58 3.92
N GLU A 555 -7.14 16.07 3.77
CA GLU A 555 -7.99 16.52 4.88
C GLU A 555 -9.45 16.03 4.79
N GLU A 556 -9.82 15.14 3.87
CA GLU A 556 -11.23 14.77 3.63
C GLU A 556 -11.85 14.15 4.89
N GLU A 557 -11.14 13.21 5.52
CA GLU A 557 -11.51 12.53 6.76
C GLU A 557 -11.47 13.48 7.99
N SER A 558 -11.04 14.72 7.78
CA SER A 558 -11.02 15.84 8.73
C SER A 558 -11.84 17.06 8.28
N GLY A 559 -12.66 16.93 7.21
CA GLY A 559 -13.58 17.96 6.72
C GLY A 559 -13.05 18.91 5.63
N SER A 560 -12.06 18.48 4.84
CA SER A 560 -11.47 19.20 3.69
C SER A 560 -10.97 20.61 4.02
N GLN A 561 -10.26 20.74 5.15
CA GLN A 561 -9.88 22.03 5.72
C GLN A 561 -8.90 22.82 4.83
N GLY A 562 -9.35 23.99 4.36
CA GLY A 562 -8.58 24.87 3.46
C GLY A 562 -8.61 24.44 1.98
N PHE A 563 -9.30 23.34 1.62
CA PHE A 563 -9.37 22.88 0.24
C PHE A 563 -10.05 23.90 -0.68
N HIS A 564 -11.23 24.40 -0.28
CA HIS A 564 -12.02 25.33 -1.07
C HIS A 564 -11.25 26.63 -1.39
N GLU A 565 -10.56 27.17 -0.39
CA GLU A 565 -9.78 28.40 -0.48
C GLU A 565 -8.56 28.19 -1.39
N THR A 566 -7.91 27.04 -1.29
CA THR A 566 -6.71 26.70 -2.06
C THR A 566 -7.03 26.44 -3.53
N VAL A 567 -8.15 25.78 -3.83
CA VAL A 567 -8.64 25.60 -5.20
C VAL A 567 -9.04 26.93 -5.83
N ARG A 568 -9.71 27.82 -5.09
CA ARG A 568 -10.01 29.19 -5.58
C ARG A 568 -8.74 29.97 -5.89
N ALA A 569 -7.76 29.97 -4.98
CA ALA A 569 -6.48 30.66 -5.16
C ALA A 569 -5.69 30.12 -6.37
N HIS A 570 -5.73 28.80 -6.62
CA HIS A 570 -5.01 28.15 -7.71
C HIS A 570 -5.85 27.87 -8.97
N LYS A 571 -7.08 28.37 -9.06
CA LYS A 571 -8.01 28.10 -10.18
C LYS A 571 -7.41 28.39 -11.55
N ALA A 572 -6.65 29.48 -11.67
CA ALA A 572 -5.92 29.84 -12.89
C ALA A 572 -4.76 28.89 -13.26
N GLN A 573 -4.20 28.16 -12.28
CA GLN A 573 -3.18 27.13 -12.49
C GLN A 573 -3.82 25.76 -12.83
N ILE A 574 -5.00 25.47 -12.28
CA ILE A 574 -5.81 24.29 -12.57
C ILE A 574 -6.36 24.37 -14.00
N GLY A 575 -6.83 25.55 -14.41
CA GLY A 575 -7.37 25.82 -15.74
C GLY A 575 -8.87 25.51 -15.88
N PRO A 576 -9.39 25.47 -17.12
CA PRO A 576 -10.76 25.01 -17.38
C PRO A 576 -10.91 23.52 -17.06
N VAL A 577 -12.13 23.14 -16.71
CA VAL A 577 -12.56 21.76 -16.42
C VAL A 577 -13.94 21.60 -17.03
N ASP A 578 -14.16 20.50 -17.76
CA ASP A 578 -15.42 20.22 -18.44
C ASP A 578 -16.23 19.14 -17.72
N TRP A 579 -15.57 18.13 -17.13
CA TRP A 579 -16.17 17.02 -16.39
C TRP A 579 -15.39 16.74 -15.10
N ILE A 580 -16.09 16.42 -14.00
CA ILE A 580 -15.48 16.13 -12.68
C ILE A 580 -15.77 14.68 -12.26
N LEU A 581 -14.75 13.82 -12.30
CA LEU A 581 -14.82 12.44 -11.82
C LEU A 581 -14.37 12.33 -10.37
N LEU A 582 -15.13 11.57 -9.59
CA LEU A 582 -14.76 11.07 -8.28
C LEU A 582 -14.81 9.55 -8.32
N ALA A 583 -14.05 8.89 -7.45
CA ALA A 583 -14.16 7.45 -7.25
C ALA A 583 -14.07 7.10 -5.76
N ASN A 584 -15.02 7.60 -4.96
CA ASN A 584 -15.03 7.42 -3.51
C ASN A 584 -16.37 6.92 -2.97
N SER A 585 -16.83 5.75 -3.43
CA SER A 585 -17.95 5.05 -2.80
C SER A 585 -18.04 3.56 -3.16
N TYR A 586 -19.16 2.92 -2.79
CA TYR A 586 -19.31 1.48 -2.66
C TYR A 586 -20.49 0.94 -3.50
N TRP A 587 -20.37 -0.29 -4.01
CA TRP A 587 -21.42 -0.94 -4.81
C TRP A 587 -22.59 -1.43 -3.94
N LEU A 588 -23.77 -1.66 -4.55
CA LEU A 588 -24.92 -2.25 -3.84
C LEU A 588 -24.79 -3.77 -3.64
N ASP A 589 -24.13 -4.47 -4.57
CA ASP A 589 -23.74 -5.87 -4.47
C ASP A 589 -22.39 -6.09 -5.16
N ASP A 590 -21.77 -7.26 -4.97
CA ASP A 590 -20.42 -7.55 -5.49
C ASP A 590 -20.41 -8.03 -6.96
N PHE A 591 -21.48 -7.79 -7.74
CA PHE A 591 -21.65 -8.33 -9.10
C PHE A 591 -22.09 -7.32 -10.16
N ASN A 592 -22.93 -6.35 -9.79
CA ASN A 592 -23.51 -5.38 -10.72
C ASN A 592 -22.86 -4.01 -10.48
N PRO A 593 -22.09 -3.47 -11.44
CA PRO A 593 -21.44 -2.18 -11.25
C PRO A 593 -22.49 -1.07 -11.07
N CYS A 594 -22.12 0.00 -10.38
CA CYS A 594 -23.01 1.10 -10.05
C CYS A 594 -22.49 2.43 -10.62
N LEU A 595 -23.36 3.41 -10.76
CA LEU A 595 -23.04 4.82 -11.02
C LEU A 595 -23.81 5.69 -10.03
N THR A 596 -23.08 6.42 -9.19
CA THR A 596 -23.71 7.25 -8.14
C THR A 596 -23.97 8.64 -8.67
N TYR A 597 -25.25 9.01 -8.77
CA TYR A 597 -25.72 10.31 -9.28
C TYR A 597 -26.28 11.24 -8.18
N GLY A 598 -26.22 10.84 -6.91
CA GLY A 598 -26.59 11.71 -5.81
C GLY A 598 -26.09 11.24 -4.44
N LEU A 599 -25.74 12.20 -3.59
CA LEU A 599 -25.24 12.02 -2.23
C LEU A 599 -26.04 12.92 -1.28
N ARG A 600 -26.26 12.47 -0.04
CA ARG A 600 -26.87 13.32 0.99
C ARG A 600 -25.88 14.33 1.51
N GLY A 601 -26.36 15.45 2.02
CA GLY A 601 -25.55 16.37 2.80
C GLY A 601 -25.52 15.96 4.27
N VAL A 602 -24.81 16.69 5.11
CA VAL A 602 -24.84 16.52 6.56
C VAL A 602 -24.52 17.81 7.31
N VAL A 603 -25.24 18.07 8.39
CA VAL A 603 -24.82 18.99 9.46
C VAL A 603 -24.50 18.14 10.68
N HIS A 604 -23.29 18.29 11.22
CA HIS A 604 -22.88 17.74 12.52
C HIS A 604 -22.93 18.84 13.57
N ALA A 605 -23.44 18.51 14.76
CA ALA A 605 -23.58 19.48 15.85
C ALA A 605 -23.42 18.84 17.24
N ASN A 606 -22.94 19.64 18.19
CA ASN A 606 -23.04 19.37 19.62
C ASN A 606 -24.10 20.29 20.24
N LEU A 607 -24.93 19.73 21.11
CA LEU A 607 -25.76 20.48 22.06
C LEU A 607 -25.15 20.31 23.45
N ILE A 608 -24.79 21.42 24.07
CA ILE A 608 -24.08 21.45 25.35
C ILE A 608 -24.88 22.28 26.34
N VAL A 609 -25.31 21.68 27.45
CA VAL A 609 -25.86 22.42 28.58
C VAL A 609 -24.81 22.48 29.69
N SER A 610 -24.59 23.65 30.27
CA SER A 610 -23.61 23.88 31.36
C SER A 610 -24.22 24.68 32.51
N SER A 611 -23.79 24.39 33.73
CA SER A 611 -24.16 25.14 34.93
C SER A 611 -22.98 25.96 35.45
N ASP A 612 -23.28 27.09 36.09
CA ASP A 612 -22.36 27.83 36.95
C ASP A 612 -22.04 27.08 38.25
N HIS A 613 -22.90 26.12 38.64
CA HIS A 613 -22.64 25.25 39.77
C HIS A 613 -21.52 24.23 39.49
N PRO A 614 -20.73 23.83 40.50
CA PRO A 614 -19.85 22.67 40.41
C PRO A 614 -20.66 21.37 40.32
N ASP A 615 -20.00 20.22 40.20
CA ASP A 615 -20.68 18.93 40.32
C ASP A 615 -21.32 18.79 41.72
N LEU A 616 -22.65 18.68 41.78
CA LEU A 616 -23.43 18.64 43.03
C LEU A 616 -23.80 17.20 43.42
N HIS A 617 -24.21 16.97 44.67
CA HIS A 617 -24.58 15.63 45.14
C HIS A 617 -26.10 15.41 45.05
N SER A 618 -26.56 14.51 44.17
CA SER A 618 -27.99 14.36 43.83
C SER A 618 -28.88 13.96 45.01
N GLY A 619 -28.33 13.33 46.06
CA GLY A 619 -29.05 13.02 47.30
C GLY A 619 -29.08 14.15 48.35
N ILE A 620 -28.49 15.31 48.08
CA ILE A 620 -28.46 16.49 48.96
C ILE A 620 -29.05 17.70 48.23
N ASP A 621 -28.56 17.96 47.02
CA ASP A 621 -28.86 19.16 46.22
C ASP A 621 -30.02 18.92 45.22
N GLY A 622 -30.27 17.65 44.87
CA GLY A 622 -31.31 17.23 43.93
C GLY A 622 -32.70 17.63 44.43
N SER A 623 -33.34 18.56 43.73
CA SER A 623 -34.61 19.15 44.12
C SER A 623 -35.38 19.68 42.91
N ALA A 624 -36.70 19.82 43.04
CA ALA A 624 -37.56 20.39 41.99
C ALA A 624 -37.34 21.90 41.74
N LEU A 625 -36.37 22.53 42.42
CA LEU A 625 -35.95 23.92 42.25
C LEU A 625 -34.56 24.04 41.59
N LEU A 626 -33.90 22.92 41.30
CA LEU A 626 -32.59 22.88 40.68
C LEU A 626 -32.71 22.54 39.18
N ASP A 627 -31.96 23.28 38.38
CA ASP A 627 -31.78 22.99 36.96
C ASP A 627 -30.53 22.13 36.75
N GLU A 628 -30.75 20.94 36.23
CA GLU A 628 -29.70 19.92 36.08
C GLU A 628 -29.33 19.83 34.59
N PRO A 629 -28.07 20.07 34.18
CA PRO A 629 -27.70 20.10 32.77
C PRO A 629 -28.11 18.87 31.95
N LEU A 630 -28.13 17.68 32.58
CA LEU A 630 -28.60 16.44 31.93
C LEU A 630 -30.14 16.36 31.81
N LYS A 631 -30.89 16.89 32.79
CA LYS A 631 -32.36 17.03 32.73
C LYS A 631 -32.73 17.91 31.54
N ASP A 632 -32.13 19.09 31.48
CA ASP A 632 -32.45 20.13 30.51
C ASP A 632 -32.07 19.70 29.08
N LEU A 633 -30.87 19.12 28.92
CA LEU A 633 -30.43 18.53 27.65
C LEU A 633 -31.37 17.40 27.18
N THR A 634 -31.80 16.52 28.08
CA THR A 634 -32.71 15.41 27.74
C THR A 634 -34.09 15.93 27.29
N LEU A 635 -34.61 16.95 27.97
CA LEU A 635 -35.86 17.62 27.58
C LEU A 635 -35.72 18.29 26.22
N LEU A 636 -34.65 19.07 26.00
CA LEU A 636 -34.34 19.70 24.71
C LEU A 636 -34.26 18.67 23.58
N MET A 637 -33.50 17.59 23.75
CA MET A 637 -33.35 16.54 22.74
C MET A 637 -34.67 15.85 22.37
N SER A 638 -35.61 15.75 23.32
CA SER A 638 -36.94 15.17 23.07
C SER A 638 -37.80 16.01 22.11
N THR A 639 -37.49 17.30 21.93
CA THR A 639 -38.21 18.17 20.98
C THR A 639 -37.76 17.97 19.54
N LEU A 640 -36.50 17.60 19.30
CA LEU A 640 -35.87 17.64 17.96
C LEU A 640 -36.42 16.60 16.98
N VAL A 641 -36.78 15.41 17.49
CA VAL A 641 -37.24 14.27 16.69
C VAL A 641 -38.45 13.59 17.32
N GLY A 642 -39.55 13.56 16.56
CA GLY A 642 -40.82 12.97 16.97
C GLY A 642 -40.97 11.48 16.60
N PRO A 643 -42.13 10.88 16.92
CA PRO A 643 -42.41 9.48 16.66
C PRO A 643 -42.19 9.08 15.19
N ARG A 644 -41.60 7.89 14.97
CA ARG A 644 -41.16 7.38 13.65
C ARG A 644 -40.07 8.22 12.97
N GLY A 645 -39.27 8.96 13.73
CA GLY A 645 -38.09 9.66 13.20
C GLY A 645 -38.39 10.99 12.50
N ARG A 646 -39.61 11.53 12.65
CA ARG A 646 -39.98 12.82 12.07
C ARG A 646 -39.12 13.93 12.68
N ILE A 647 -38.37 14.66 11.86
CA ILE A 647 -37.67 15.88 12.30
C ILE A 647 -38.73 16.96 12.60
N ASN A 648 -38.69 17.53 13.80
CA ASN A 648 -39.65 18.55 14.23
C ASN A 648 -39.19 19.99 13.95
N ILE A 649 -37.91 20.18 13.63
CA ILE A 649 -37.31 21.47 13.25
C ILE A 649 -38.09 22.06 12.04
N PRO A 650 -38.66 23.28 12.17
CA PRO A 650 -39.47 23.88 11.10
C PRO A 650 -38.71 24.07 9.78
N GLY A 651 -39.41 23.90 8.65
CA GLY A 651 -38.85 24.17 7.33
C GLY A 651 -37.75 23.20 6.86
N VAL A 652 -37.60 22.02 7.49
CA VAL A 652 -36.65 20.98 7.06
C VAL A 652 -37.27 20.02 6.04
N GLN A 653 -38.55 19.64 6.16
CA GLN A 653 -39.19 18.71 5.22
C GLN A 653 -39.75 19.40 3.96
N ASP A 654 -39.99 20.70 4.03
CA ASP A 654 -40.64 21.51 2.98
C ASP A 654 -39.89 21.56 1.61
N PRO A 655 -38.55 21.64 1.52
CA PRO A 655 -37.85 21.73 0.23
C PRO A 655 -37.61 20.38 -0.47
N VAL A 656 -38.02 19.26 0.13
CA VAL A 656 -37.74 17.91 -0.42
C VAL A 656 -38.44 17.75 -1.78
N LEU A 657 -37.66 17.45 -2.82
CA LEU A 657 -38.16 17.26 -4.18
C LEU A 657 -39.27 16.20 -4.26
N PRO A 658 -40.26 16.35 -5.16
CA PRO A 658 -41.22 15.29 -5.47
C PRO A 658 -40.52 14.13 -6.20
N LEU A 659 -41.07 12.91 -6.07
CA LEU A 659 -40.58 11.74 -6.82
C LEU A 659 -41.02 11.86 -8.29
N THR A 660 -40.07 11.80 -9.22
CA THR A 660 -40.37 11.75 -10.67
C THR A 660 -40.55 10.30 -11.13
N GLU A 661 -41.29 10.08 -12.22
CA GLU A 661 -41.46 8.71 -12.76
C GLU A 661 -40.12 8.12 -13.25
N ALA A 662 -39.16 8.95 -13.68
CA ALA A 662 -37.81 8.50 -14.05
C ALA A 662 -36.98 8.08 -12.82
N GLU A 663 -37.05 8.81 -11.70
CA GLU A 663 -36.41 8.42 -10.43
C GLU A 663 -37.04 7.13 -9.87
N LYS A 664 -38.37 7.05 -9.92
CA LYS A 664 -39.17 5.87 -9.54
C LYS A 664 -38.84 4.63 -10.37
N GLN A 665 -38.63 4.78 -11.69
CA GLN A 665 -38.18 3.68 -12.54
C GLN A 665 -36.78 3.20 -12.13
N ARG A 666 -35.82 4.11 -11.89
CA ARG A 666 -34.48 3.72 -11.41
C ARG A 666 -34.54 2.95 -10.09
N TYR A 667 -35.38 3.34 -9.12
CA TYR A 667 -35.64 2.52 -7.92
C TYR A 667 -36.27 1.16 -8.23
N ALA A 668 -37.19 1.09 -9.20
CA ALA A 668 -37.78 -0.17 -9.63
C ALA A 668 -36.73 -1.11 -10.27
N ASP A 669 -35.79 -0.57 -11.04
CA ASP A 669 -34.70 -1.30 -11.69
C ASP A 669 -33.67 -1.80 -10.67
N ILE A 670 -33.23 -0.94 -9.74
CA ILE A 670 -32.40 -1.33 -8.58
C ILE A 670 -33.05 -2.52 -7.85
N ALA A 671 -34.33 -2.38 -7.50
CA ALA A 671 -35.04 -3.43 -6.80
C ALA A 671 -35.14 -4.72 -7.64
N GLN A 672 -35.37 -4.61 -8.95
CA GLN A 672 -35.43 -5.76 -9.85
C GLN A 672 -34.10 -6.51 -9.95
N ILE A 673 -32.97 -5.81 -9.96
CA ILE A 673 -31.65 -6.45 -10.06
C ILE A 673 -31.26 -7.07 -8.73
N LEU A 674 -31.45 -6.36 -7.61
CA LEU A 674 -31.20 -6.90 -6.27
C LEU A 674 -32.07 -8.12 -5.98
N LEU A 675 -33.38 -8.08 -6.26
CA LEU A 675 -34.31 -9.20 -6.01
C LEU A 675 -33.95 -10.49 -6.79
N GLN A 676 -33.25 -10.40 -7.92
CA GLN A 676 -32.79 -11.58 -8.67
C GLN A 676 -31.65 -12.34 -7.98
N ARG A 677 -30.93 -11.70 -7.06
CA ARG A 677 -29.75 -12.25 -6.36
C ARG A 677 -29.89 -12.27 -4.84
N HIS A 678 -30.82 -11.49 -4.30
CA HIS A 678 -31.19 -11.39 -2.90
C HIS A 678 -32.69 -11.75 -2.69
N PRO A 679 -33.10 -13.01 -2.91
CA PRO A 679 -34.49 -13.45 -2.65
C PRO A 679 -34.90 -13.33 -1.18
N GLU A 680 -33.94 -13.13 -0.26
CA GLU A 680 -34.21 -12.72 1.12
C GLU A 680 -35.02 -11.41 1.21
N ILE A 681 -35.06 -10.56 0.18
CA ILE A 681 -35.83 -9.32 0.18
C ILE A 681 -37.30 -9.61 -0.22
N ALA A 682 -38.08 -10.12 0.74
CA ALA A 682 -39.44 -10.61 0.52
C ALA A 682 -40.50 -9.57 0.09
N ASP A 683 -40.17 -8.28 0.05
CA ASP A 683 -41.09 -7.20 -0.34
C ASP A 683 -40.35 -6.12 -1.15
N ARG A 684 -40.76 -5.98 -2.42
CA ARG A 684 -40.21 -5.00 -3.38
C ARG A 684 -40.56 -3.55 -3.00
N GLU A 685 -41.76 -3.31 -2.48
CA GLU A 685 -42.20 -1.98 -2.09
C GLU A 685 -41.52 -1.57 -0.78
N ALA A 686 -41.38 -2.46 0.20
CA ALA A 686 -40.60 -2.18 1.41
C ALA A 686 -39.11 -1.90 1.10
N LEU A 687 -38.50 -2.61 0.13
CA LEU A 687 -37.14 -2.28 -0.33
C LEU A 687 -37.08 -0.87 -0.91
N ILE A 688 -37.93 -0.56 -1.90
CA ILE A 688 -37.96 0.74 -2.58
C ILE A 688 -38.18 1.87 -1.55
N ASN A 689 -39.16 1.72 -0.65
CA ASN A 689 -39.40 2.66 0.44
C ASN A 689 -38.17 2.80 1.36
N SER A 690 -37.49 1.71 1.72
CA SER A 690 -36.27 1.76 2.56
C SER A 690 -35.12 2.49 1.88
N LEU A 691 -34.90 2.26 0.58
CA LEU A 691 -33.89 3.00 -0.20
C LEU A 691 -34.27 4.49 -0.30
N MET A 692 -35.55 4.80 -0.51
CA MET A 692 -36.03 6.19 -0.54
C MET A 692 -35.76 6.91 0.80
N HIS A 693 -36.15 6.33 1.94
CA HIS A 693 -35.88 6.92 3.26
C HIS A 693 -34.38 7.08 3.55
N ARG A 694 -33.51 6.23 2.95
CA ARG A 694 -32.05 6.31 3.10
C ARG A 694 -31.36 7.33 2.20
N TRP A 695 -31.93 7.66 1.04
CA TRP A 695 -31.22 8.42 -0.01
C TRP A 695 -31.90 9.73 -0.45
N ARG A 696 -33.23 9.86 -0.30
CA ARG A 696 -33.99 11.04 -0.75
C ARG A 696 -34.82 11.72 0.35
N GLU A 697 -34.71 11.26 1.60
CA GLU A 697 -35.36 11.89 2.76
C GLU A 697 -34.33 12.33 3.82
N PRO A 698 -34.56 13.46 4.50
CA PRO A 698 -33.68 13.95 5.56
C PRO A 698 -33.89 13.15 6.86
N SER A 699 -32.81 12.90 7.60
CA SER A 699 -32.86 12.09 8.83
C SER A 699 -31.97 12.68 9.92
N LEU A 700 -32.50 12.82 11.14
CA LEU A 700 -31.74 13.23 12.33
C LEU A 700 -31.30 12.00 13.14
N THR A 701 -30.02 11.97 13.53
CA THR A 701 -29.43 10.91 14.36
C THR A 701 -28.70 11.51 15.55
N ILE A 702 -28.98 11.01 16.75
CA ILE A 702 -28.21 11.29 17.97
C ILE A 702 -27.14 10.19 18.08
N HIS A 703 -25.88 10.58 18.26
CA HIS A 703 -24.72 9.66 18.25
C HIS A 703 -24.23 9.30 19.65
N SER A 704 -24.13 10.31 20.53
CA SER A 704 -23.65 10.14 21.91
C SER A 704 -24.32 11.13 22.87
N ILE A 705 -24.33 10.76 24.14
CA ILE A 705 -24.54 11.69 25.27
C ILE A 705 -23.35 11.51 26.22
N GLU A 706 -22.65 12.60 26.50
CA GLU A 706 -21.42 12.67 27.29
C GLU A 706 -21.68 13.50 28.56
N VAL A 707 -21.35 12.92 29.71
CA VAL A 707 -21.54 13.52 31.04
C VAL A 707 -20.25 13.35 31.85
N PRO A 708 -19.57 14.44 32.28
CA PRO A 708 -18.36 14.35 33.09
C PRO A 708 -18.60 13.56 34.37
N GLY A 709 -17.63 12.70 34.70
CA GLY A 709 -17.68 11.78 35.85
C GLY A 709 -18.15 10.36 35.51
N ASN A 710 -18.87 10.14 34.39
CA ASN A 710 -19.53 8.87 34.10
C ASN A 710 -18.60 7.75 33.54
N ASN A 711 -17.50 7.47 34.23
CA ASN A 711 -16.60 6.36 33.95
C ASN A 711 -16.43 5.47 35.20
N LYS A 712 -17.11 4.31 35.19
CA LYS A 712 -17.03 3.18 36.16
C LYS A 712 -17.71 3.31 37.53
N SER A 713 -18.62 4.25 37.76
CA SER A 713 -19.45 4.25 38.99
C SER A 713 -20.82 4.90 38.78
N THR A 714 -21.86 4.38 39.43
CA THR A 714 -23.13 5.09 39.65
C THR A 714 -22.95 6.15 40.73
N THR A 715 -22.33 7.27 40.35
CA THR A 715 -22.16 8.45 41.21
C THR A 715 -23.50 9.14 41.46
N THR A 716 -23.82 9.42 42.73
CA THR A 716 -24.94 10.29 43.14
C THR A 716 -24.59 11.75 42.89
N THR A 717 -24.37 12.10 41.62
CA THR A 717 -23.81 13.38 41.19
C THR A 717 -24.66 14.01 40.10
N ILE A 718 -24.98 15.29 40.26
CA ILE A 718 -25.55 16.16 39.23
C ILE A 718 -24.36 16.86 38.57
N SER A 719 -23.99 16.41 37.37
CA SER A 719 -22.79 16.94 36.70
C SER A 719 -23.02 18.35 36.16
N ARG A 720 -22.03 19.23 36.33
CA ARG A 720 -22.04 20.65 35.92
C ARG A 720 -22.18 20.91 34.42
N LYS A 721 -22.17 19.86 33.59
CA LYS A 721 -22.22 19.93 32.12
C LYS A 721 -22.75 18.62 31.56
N ALA A 722 -23.53 18.70 30.50
CA ALA A 722 -23.90 17.56 29.66
C ALA A 722 -23.75 17.95 28.19
N LYS A 723 -23.35 17.01 27.34
CA LYS A 723 -23.17 17.19 25.90
C LYS A 723 -23.89 16.08 25.15
N ALA A 724 -24.59 16.40 24.07
CA ALA A 724 -25.04 15.43 23.08
C ALA A 724 -24.45 15.77 21.72
N SER A 725 -23.92 14.77 21.00
CA SER A 725 -23.46 14.93 19.62
C SER A 725 -24.47 14.29 18.67
N LEU A 726 -24.86 15.02 17.63
CA LEU A 726 -25.89 14.62 16.68
C LEU A 726 -25.52 15.00 15.24
N SER A 727 -26.29 14.50 14.27
CA SER A 727 -26.24 14.98 12.90
C SER A 727 -27.61 15.01 12.23
N VAL A 728 -27.81 15.94 11.30
CA VAL A 728 -28.95 16.00 10.39
C VAL A 728 -28.44 15.70 8.98
N ARG A 729 -28.88 14.60 8.36
CA ARG A 729 -28.58 14.28 6.95
C ARG A 729 -29.52 15.05 6.04
N LEU A 730 -28.95 15.68 5.02
CA LEU A 730 -29.62 16.60 4.11
C LEU A 730 -29.91 15.96 2.76
N VAL A 731 -30.87 16.51 2.02
CA VAL A 731 -31.23 16.08 0.66
C VAL A 731 -31.36 17.28 -0.28
N PRO A 732 -31.28 17.08 -1.62
CA PRO A 732 -31.25 18.18 -2.59
C PRO A 732 -32.34 19.24 -2.39
N ASN A 733 -31.99 20.49 -2.67
CA ASN A 733 -32.69 21.75 -2.29
C ASN A 733 -32.56 22.17 -0.80
N GLN A 734 -31.74 21.50 0.01
CA GLN A 734 -31.31 21.99 1.32
C GLN A 734 -29.84 22.43 1.27
N GLU A 735 -29.53 23.71 1.50
CA GLU A 735 -28.15 24.18 1.71
C GLU A 735 -27.78 24.01 3.20
N ALA A 736 -26.55 23.58 3.50
CA ALA A 736 -26.19 23.16 4.85
C ALA A 736 -26.23 24.28 5.91
N ASP A 737 -25.95 25.52 5.52
CA ASP A 737 -25.98 26.69 6.41
C ASP A 737 -27.39 27.03 6.91
N ASP A 738 -28.41 26.94 6.05
CA ASP A 738 -29.81 27.19 6.42
C ASP A 738 -30.31 26.16 7.44
N ILE A 739 -29.98 24.87 7.23
CA ILE A 739 -30.38 23.81 8.15
C ILE A 739 -29.61 23.89 9.47
N ALA A 740 -28.34 24.29 9.46
CA ALA A 740 -27.57 24.54 10.68
C ALA A 740 -28.11 25.74 11.48
N ALA A 741 -28.51 26.82 10.79
CA ALA A 741 -29.17 27.97 11.41
C ALA A 741 -30.53 27.61 12.00
N LYS A 742 -31.39 26.90 11.25
CA LYS A 742 -32.69 26.39 11.72
C LYS A 742 -32.57 25.47 12.93
N LEU A 743 -31.60 24.55 12.93
CA LEU A 743 -31.28 23.69 14.09
C LEU A 743 -30.89 24.55 15.31
N THR A 744 -30.04 25.55 15.12
CA THR A 744 -29.55 26.42 16.21
C THR A 744 -30.67 27.26 16.80
N ILE A 745 -31.48 27.92 15.95
CA ILE A 745 -32.63 28.73 16.37
C ILE A 745 -33.66 27.87 17.09
N TYR A 746 -34.06 26.73 16.51
CA TYR A 746 -35.04 25.84 17.13
C TYR A 746 -34.54 25.26 18.46
N ALA A 747 -33.26 24.89 18.55
CA ALA A 747 -32.68 24.41 19.80
C ALA A 747 -32.69 25.49 20.90
N GLN A 748 -32.40 26.75 20.56
CA GLN A 748 -32.49 27.86 21.50
C GLN A 748 -33.95 28.12 21.92
N GLU A 749 -34.88 28.24 20.95
CA GLU A 749 -36.31 28.48 21.23
C GLU A 749 -36.92 27.39 22.13
N GLN A 750 -36.58 26.11 21.90
CA GLN A 750 -37.07 25.01 22.74
C GLN A 750 -36.38 24.95 24.11
N TYR A 751 -35.18 25.50 24.25
CA TYR A 751 -34.45 25.59 25.51
C TYR A 751 -34.94 26.75 26.38
N ASP A 752 -35.17 27.92 25.78
CA ASP A 752 -35.72 29.10 26.46
C ASP A 752 -37.10 28.79 27.10
N LEU A 753 -37.89 27.92 26.45
CA LEU A 753 -39.17 27.41 26.96
C LEU A 753 -39.05 26.53 28.21
N LEU A 754 -37.87 26.02 28.55
CA LEU A 754 -37.63 25.29 29.80
C LEU A 754 -37.55 26.24 31.01
N GLY A 755 -37.19 27.52 30.79
CA GLY A 755 -36.98 28.49 31.86
C GLY A 755 -35.78 28.19 32.77
N SER A 756 -34.83 27.37 32.30
CA SER A 756 -33.65 26.92 33.06
C SER A 756 -32.66 28.06 33.32
N GLN A 757 -31.97 28.00 34.46
CA GLN A 757 -30.84 28.87 34.78
C GLN A 757 -29.48 28.38 34.24
N ASN A 758 -29.44 27.24 33.55
CA ASN A 758 -28.23 26.73 32.89
C ASN A 758 -28.03 27.38 31.50
N ASP A 759 -26.81 27.42 30.99
CA ASP A 759 -26.48 27.89 29.65
C ASP A 759 -26.54 26.77 28.60
N LEU A 760 -27.23 27.00 27.47
CA LEU A 760 -27.10 26.21 26.26
C LEU A 760 -25.98 26.78 25.35
N THR A 761 -25.18 25.89 24.76
CA THR A 761 -24.30 26.18 23.64
C THR A 761 -24.58 25.18 22.51
N VAL A 762 -24.79 25.70 21.30
CA VAL A 762 -24.92 24.91 20.07
C VAL A 762 -23.65 25.07 19.25
N GLU A 763 -22.87 24.01 19.11
CA GLU A 763 -21.64 24.01 18.32
C GLU A 763 -21.90 23.28 16.99
N ILE A 764 -21.80 23.96 15.84
CA ILE A 764 -21.84 23.29 14.54
C ILE A 764 -20.42 22.81 14.21
N THR A 765 -20.21 21.50 14.16
CA THR A 765 -18.89 20.87 14.03
C THR A 765 -18.53 20.40 12.64
N GLY A 766 -19.49 20.34 11.71
CA GLY A 766 -19.27 20.00 10.31
C GLY A 766 -20.49 20.29 9.44
N LYS A 767 -20.26 20.64 8.17
CA LYS A 767 -21.29 20.97 7.19
C LYS A 767 -20.92 20.44 5.80
N SER A 768 -21.84 19.76 5.14
CA SER A 768 -21.77 19.32 3.75
C SER A 768 -23.11 19.58 3.09
N ASP A 769 -23.09 20.27 1.95
CA ASP A 769 -24.26 20.32 1.07
C ASP A 769 -24.59 18.90 0.54
N PRO A 770 -25.85 18.63 0.18
CA PRO A 770 -26.22 17.49 -0.65
C PRO A 770 -25.79 17.69 -2.11
N TRP A 771 -25.62 16.58 -2.82
CA TRP A 771 -25.30 16.57 -4.24
C TRP A 771 -26.32 15.75 -5.04
N LEU A 772 -26.63 16.23 -6.24
CA LEU A 772 -27.47 15.56 -7.22
C LEU A 772 -26.96 15.95 -8.60
N GLY A 773 -26.27 15.03 -9.27
CA GLY A 773 -25.92 15.15 -10.66
C GLY A 773 -27.13 14.87 -11.56
N ASP A 774 -27.01 15.26 -12.83
CA ASP A 774 -27.96 14.90 -13.89
C ASP A 774 -27.57 13.53 -14.49
N PRO A 775 -28.31 12.45 -14.22
CA PRO A 775 -27.97 11.10 -14.70
C PRO A 775 -28.24 10.91 -16.19
N ASP A 776 -28.88 11.87 -16.87
CA ASP A 776 -29.31 11.77 -18.27
C ASP A 776 -28.44 12.65 -19.21
N ASN A 777 -27.22 12.99 -18.78
CA ASN A 777 -26.26 13.81 -19.52
C ASN A 777 -25.16 13.00 -20.25
N GLU A 778 -24.44 13.65 -21.17
CA GLU A 778 -23.34 13.06 -21.98
C GLU A 778 -22.28 12.33 -21.14
N MET A 779 -21.99 12.82 -19.93
CA MET A 779 -20.97 12.26 -19.05
C MET A 779 -21.43 10.93 -18.44
N PHE A 780 -22.68 10.86 -17.96
CA PHE A 780 -23.26 9.63 -17.44
C PHE A 780 -23.50 8.60 -18.55
N GLU A 781 -23.92 9.03 -19.75
CA GLU A 781 -24.04 8.15 -20.93
C GLU A 781 -22.67 7.55 -21.32
N THR A 782 -21.62 8.37 -21.38
CA THR A 782 -20.25 7.92 -21.67
C THR A 782 -19.73 6.92 -20.62
N LEU A 783 -20.03 7.15 -19.34
CA LEU A 783 -19.66 6.24 -18.25
C LEU A 783 -20.44 4.92 -18.29
N ASP A 784 -21.73 4.96 -18.69
CA ASP A 784 -22.54 3.75 -18.88
C ASP A 784 -21.96 2.85 -19.96
N GLU A 785 -21.61 3.41 -21.13
CA GLU A 785 -20.95 2.68 -22.20
C GLU A 785 -19.60 2.11 -21.76
N ALA A 786 -18.76 2.91 -21.09
CA ALA A 786 -17.43 2.49 -20.65
C ALA A 786 -17.49 1.35 -19.62
N ILE A 787 -18.39 1.43 -18.63
CA ILE A 787 -18.61 0.36 -17.66
C ILE A 787 -19.22 -0.87 -18.34
N THR A 788 -20.22 -0.70 -19.20
CA THR A 788 -20.84 -1.82 -19.93
C THR A 788 -19.80 -2.55 -20.79
N ALA A 789 -18.88 -1.85 -21.43
CA ALA A 789 -17.79 -2.45 -22.19
C ALA A 789 -16.80 -3.22 -21.30
N ALA A 790 -16.44 -2.69 -20.13
CA ALA A 790 -15.51 -3.35 -19.20
C ALA A 790 -16.12 -4.54 -18.44
N TRP A 791 -17.45 -4.55 -18.20
CA TRP A 791 -18.16 -5.62 -17.47
C TRP A 791 -18.86 -6.65 -18.36
N THR A 792 -18.93 -6.44 -19.68
CA THR A 792 -19.48 -7.43 -20.62
C THR A 792 -18.36 -8.37 -21.11
N PRO A 793 -18.48 -9.71 -20.93
CA PRO A 793 -17.40 -10.63 -21.31
C PRO A 793 -17.10 -10.64 -22.82
N ASP A 794 -15.91 -10.18 -23.20
CA ASP A 794 -15.46 -10.14 -24.60
C ASP A 794 -15.21 -11.56 -25.16
N GLN A 795 -16.18 -12.08 -25.90
CA GLN A 795 -16.12 -13.43 -26.48
C GLN A 795 -15.01 -13.61 -27.53
N GLN A 796 -14.40 -12.54 -28.06
CA GLN A 796 -13.38 -12.65 -29.10
C GLN A 796 -11.94 -12.69 -28.56
N ASN A 797 -11.69 -12.23 -27.32
CA ASN A 797 -10.35 -12.14 -26.73
C ASN A 797 -10.01 -13.21 -25.67
N GLN A 798 -10.43 -14.47 -25.88
CA GLN A 798 -9.85 -15.60 -25.13
C GLN A 798 -8.39 -15.87 -25.56
N LYS A 799 -7.46 -15.00 -25.12
CA LYS A 799 -5.99 -15.20 -25.24
C LYS A 799 -5.50 -16.48 -24.56
N HIS A 800 -6.29 -17.05 -23.66
CA HIS A 800 -6.05 -18.35 -23.06
C HIS A 800 -7.18 -19.31 -23.42
N GLN A 801 -7.08 -19.90 -24.61
CA GLN A 801 -7.67 -21.21 -24.86
C GLN A 801 -6.94 -22.25 -24.00
N TYR A 802 -7.28 -22.30 -22.70
CA TYR A 802 -7.09 -23.53 -21.95
C TYR A 802 -7.84 -24.63 -22.70
N PRO A 803 -7.23 -25.80 -22.95
CA PRO A 803 -7.89 -26.85 -23.70
C PRO A 803 -9.19 -27.23 -22.96
N PRO A 804 -10.35 -27.29 -23.66
CA PRO A 804 -11.59 -27.71 -23.01
C PRO A 804 -11.34 -29.10 -22.42
N ILE A 805 -11.48 -29.22 -21.09
CA ILE A 805 -11.18 -30.46 -20.36
C ILE A 805 -11.94 -31.58 -21.04
N GLN A 806 -11.20 -32.48 -21.69
CA GLN A 806 -11.81 -33.47 -22.58
C GLN A 806 -12.72 -34.38 -21.76
N ARG A 807 -14.03 -34.19 -21.95
CA ARG A 807 -15.06 -35.13 -21.48
C ARG A 807 -14.89 -36.44 -22.26
N ASN A 808 -13.93 -37.27 -21.84
CA ASN A 808 -13.86 -38.67 -22.19
C ASN A 808 -14.99 -39.42 -21.47
N SER A 809 -16.21 -39.19 -21.98
CA SER A 809 -17.35 -40.05 -21.75
C SER A 809 -17.02 -41.44 -22.27
N GLN A 810 -16.81 -42.39 -21.36
CA GLN A 810 -17.53 -43.66 -21.43
C GLN A 810 -17.42 -44.45 -20.11
N GLU A 811 -18.58 -44.93 -19.67
CA GLU A 811 -18.72 -45.93 -18.62
C GLU A 811 -18.13 -47.28 -19.06
N ARG A 812 -17.93 -48.24 -18.14
CA ARG A 812 -17.85 -49.64 -18.59
C ARG A 812 -18.29 -50.72 -17.60
N ALA A 813 -19.55 -51.12 -17.78
CA ALA A 813 -19.98 -52.51 -17.78
C ALA A 813 -20.94 -52.65 -18.99
N THR A 814 -20.88 -53.67 -19.86
CA THR A 814 -20.15 -54.95 -19.86
C THR A 814 -19.51 -55.27 -21.24
N ALA A 815 -19.01 -56.50 -21.40
CA ALA A 815 -18.43 -57.13 -22.62
C ALA A 815 -19.12 -56.74 -23.96
N SER A 816 -18.43 -56.65 -25.12
CA SER A 816 -17.02 -56.96 -25.51
C SER A 816 -16.65 -56.09 -26.75
N LYS A 817 -15.67 -56.32 -27.65
CA LYS A 817 -14.65 -57.36 -27.92
C LYS A 817 -13.51 -56.73 -28.76
N GLU A 818 -12.24 -57.09 -28.49
CA GLU A 818 -11.05 -56.79 -29.35
C GLU A 818 -10.72 -55.30 -29.63
N SER A 819 -9.46 -54.85 -29.77
CA SER A 819 -8.15 -55.50 -29.59
C SER A 819 -7.06 -54.47 -29.21
N SER A 820 -5.87 -54.96 -28.82
CA SER A 820 -4.66 -54.20 -28.43
C SER A 820 -4.71 -53.45 -27.08
N LEU A 821 -3.54 -53.29 -26.45
CA LEU A 821 -3.36 -52.88 -25.04
C LEU A 821 -2.35 -51.74 -24.93
N ALA A 822 -2.62 -50.80 -24.01
CA ALA A 822 -1.67 -49.80 -23.56
C ALA A 822 -1.18 -50.08 -22.13
N VAL A 823 0.03 -49.58 -21.88
CA VAL A 823 0.82 -49.48 -20.63
C VAL A 823 0.03 -49.43 -19.30
N LYS A 824 0.54 -50.14 -18.27
CA LYS A 824 0.14 -49.95 -16.86
C LYS A 824 0.94 -48.82 -16.20
N ARG A 825 0.28 -48.06 -15.32
CA ARG A 825 0.84 -46.99 -14.46
C ARG A 825 1.96 -47.47 -13.53
N LYS A 826 2.88 -46.55 -13.20
CA LYS A 826 3.03 -45.85 -11.90
C LYS A 826 3.83 -44.54 -12.17
N ASP A 827 3.88 -43.50 -11.33
CA ASP A 827 4.22 -43.37 -9.89
C ASP A 827 3.25 -42.37 -9.18
N SER A 828 2.80 -42.53 -7.92
CA SER A 828 3.44 -42.23 -6.61
C SER A 828 4.06 -40.83 -6.51
N SER A 829 3.60 -39.85 -5.71
CA SER A 829 3.06 -39.77 -4.33
C SER A 829 4.08 -39.29 -3.29
N ASP A 830 3.60 -38.40 -2.42
CA ASP A 830 4.10 -38.04 -1.09
C ASP A 830 5.28 -37.06 -0.92
N SER A 831 5.14 -36.29 0.16
CA SER A 831 6.14 -35.71 1.08
C SER A 831 7.35 -34.93 0.52
N LEU A 832 7.61 -33.66 0.86
CA LEU A 832 7.78 -33.07 2.19
C LEU A 832 8.93 -33.74 2.99
N ALA A 833 9.80 -32.92 3.58
CA ALA A 833 11.13 -33.29 4.07
C ALA A 833 11.19 -34.44 5.10
N SER A 834 12.23 -35.28 5.03
CA SER A 834 13.45 -35.06 5.85
C SER A 834 14.48 -36.21 5.76
N HIS A 835 15.77 -35.86 5.85
CA HIS A 835 16.97 -36.72 6.00
C HIS A 835 17.27 -37.81 4.95
N ILE A 836 18.56 -38.05 4.69
CA ILE A 836 19.19 -39.40 4.66
C ILE A 836 20.72 -39.30 4.48
N ASP A 837 21.43 -40.30 5.00
CA ASP A 837 22.89 -40.45 4.98
C ASP A 837 23.47 -41.02 3.66
N ARG A 838 24.72 -40.60 3.40
CA ARG A 838 25.87 -41.35 2.82
C ARG A 838 25.71 -42.33 1.63
N ILE A 839 26.41 -41.96 0.54
CA ILE A 839 27.43 -42.72 -0.24
C ILE A 839 27.33 -44.28 -0.34
N ILE A 840 27.29 -44.85 -1.56
CA ILE A 840 28.39 -45.68 -2.16
C ILE A 840 28.10 -46.23 -3.60
N MET A 841 28.90 -45.75 -4.56
CA MET A 841 29.56 -46.41 -5.73
C MET A 841 28.83 -47.23 -6.83
N SER A 842 29.39 -47.05 -8.05
CA SER A 842 29.84 -48.09 -9.04
C SER A 842 29.15 -48.22 -10.43
N THR A 843 29.66 -47.44 -11.40
CA THR A 843 30.21 -47.86 -12.72
C THR A 843 29.53 -48.95 -13.59
N THR A 844 29.24 -48.67 -14.89
CA THR A 844 30.05 -49.10 -16.07
C THR A 844 29.44 -48.89 -17.49
N THR A 845 30.23 -48.30 -18.39
CA THR A 845 30.42 -48.57 -19.86
C THR A 845 29.33 -48.48 -20.97
N SER A 846 29.72 -47.79 -22.07
CA SER A 846 29.53 -48.12 -23.52
C SER A 846 28.15 -47.95 -24.24
N SER A 847 28.03 -47.61 -25.56
CA SER A 847 28.98 -47.09 -26.58
C SER A 847 28.36 -46.62 -27.93
N ALA A 848 28.87 -45.50 -28.50
CA ALA A 848 29.13 -45.13 -29.93
C ALA A 848 28.08 -45.31 -31.08
N GLY A 849 27.99 -44.33 -32.04
CA GLY A 849 26.99 -44.37 -33.16
C GLY A 849 27.13 -43.60 -34.51
N LYS A 850 28.13 -42.72 -34.78
CA LYS A 850 28.56 -42.15 -36.11
C LYS A 850 27.55 -41.59 -37.19
N LYS A 851 27.74 -40.28 -37.53
CA LYS A 851 27.89 -39.64 -38.89
C LYS A 851 26.74 -39.41 -39.93
N SER A 852 26.40 -38.12 -40.14
CA SER A 852 26.50 -37.28 -41.39
C SER A 852 25.91 -37.69 -42.77
N SER A 853 25.10 -36.81 -43.42
CA SER A 853 25.46 -36.07 -44.69
C SER A 853 24.39 -35.15 -45.37
N ARG A 854 24.76 -33.87 -45.65
CA ARG A 854 24.61 -33.00 -46.88
C ARG A 854 23.29 -32.73 -47.70
N GLN A 855 23.27 -31.49 -48.27
CA GLN A 855 22.62 -30.97 -49.52
C GLN A 855 21.11 -30.56 -49.49
N GLN A 856 20.73 -29.29 -49.79
CA GLN A 856 20.50 -28.56 -51.10
C GLN A 856 19.12 -28.89 -51.76
N SER A 857 18.35 -27.97 -52.40
CA SER A 857 18.50 -26.52 -52.73
C SER A 857 17.22 -25.88 -53.34
N SER A 858 16.98 -24.56 -53.11
CA SER A 858 16.36 -23.51 -54.01
C SER A 858 14.98 -23.75 -54.70
N LEU A 859 14.05 -22.77 -54.87
CA LEU A 859 14.14 -21.52 -55.68
C LEU A 859 12.92 -20.55 -55.51
N SER A 860 13.16 -19.22 -55.48
CA SER A 860 12.51 -18.07 -56.21
C SER A 860 10.95 -17.93 -56.41
N ARG A 861 10.30 -16.74 -56.58
CA ARG A 861 10.73 -15.33 -56.84
C ARG A 861 9.57 -14.27 -56.69
N THR A 862 9.88 -13.03 -56.26
CA THR A 862 9.36 -11.65 -56.62
C THR A 862 7.93 -11.43 -57.22
N VAL A 863 7.05 -10.46 -56.85
CA VAL A 863 7.10 -9.05 -56.32
C VAL A 863 7.58 -7.98 -57.33
N PRO A 864 6.73 -7.01 -57.79
CA PRO A 864 6.66 -5.58 -57.32
C PRO A 864 5.19 -5.02 -57.18
N THR A 865 4.79 -4.06 -56.30
CA THR A 865 4.99 -2.58 -56.20
C THR A 865 4.44 -1.74 -57.39
N SER A 866 3.92 -0.49 -57.28
CA SER A 866 4.20 0.61 -56.32
C SER A 866 3.18 1.81 -56.33
N SER A 867 3.24 2.67 -55.29
CA SER A 867 3.12 4.17 -55.21
C SER A 867 2.38 5.05 -56.25
N THR A 868 1.75 6.23 -55.97
CA THR A 868 1.41 7.03 -54.74
C THR A 868 0.61 8.34 -55.07
N LEU A 869 -0.08 8.92 -54.06
CA LEU A 869 -0.26 10.38 -53.75
C LEU A 869 -1.26 11.34 -54.47
N THR A 870 -1.86 12.21 -53.64
CA THR A 870 -2.34 13.63 -53.81
C THR A 870 -3.77 14.03 -54.30
N ASN A 871 -4.50 14.67 -53.36
CA ASN A 871 -5.18 16.00 -53.42
C ASN A 871 -6.63 16.23 -53.94
N LYS A 872 -7.48 16.65 -52.96
CA LYS A 872 -8.30 17.90 -52.87
C LYS A 872 -9.82 17.95 -53.25
N SER A 873 -10.53 18.57 -52.29
CA SER A 873 -11.62 19.59 -52.36
C SER A 873 -13.09 19.25 -52.75
N GLY A 874 -13.97 19.23 -51.73
CA GLY A 874 -15.33 19.82 -51.70
C GLY A 874 -16.50 19.09 -52.42
N ALA A 875 -17.78 19.42 -52.20
CA ALA A 875 -18.48 20.11 -51.08
C ALA A 875 -20.04 20.01 -51.23
N ILE A 876 -20.80 20.24 -50.14
CA ILE A 876 -22.19 20.81 -50.10
C ILE A 876 -23.44 19.95 -50.51
N SER A 877 -24.37 19.77 -49.53
CA SER A 877 -25.88 19.63 -49.64
C SER A 877 -26.54 18.43 -50.37
N SER A 878 -27.81 18.01 -50.09
CA SER A 878 -28.71 18.12 -48.91
C SER A 878 -30.01 17.28 -49.06
N SER A 879 -30.78 17.14 -47.96
CA SER A 879 -32.27 17.18 -47.85
C SER A 879 -33.20 16.12 -48.50
N ASP A 880 -33.99 15.46 -47.63
CA ASP A 880 -35.47 15.28 -47.64
C ASP A 880 -36.23 14.49 -48.75
N SER A 881 -37.47 14.00 -48.53
CA SER A 881 -38.18 13.47 -47.33
C SER A 881 -39.59 12.91 -47.69
N THR A 882 -40.20 12.05 -46.85
CA THR A 882 -41.67 11.74 -46.76
C THR A 882 -42.38 11.07 -47.99
N ARG A 883 -43.60 10.47 -47.96
CA ARG A 883 -44.51 9.88 -46.93
C ARG A 883 -45.61 9.02 -47.63
N GLU A 884 -46.13 7.99 -46.94
CA GLU A 884 -47.54 7.45 -46.99
C GLU A 884 -48.12 6.97 -48.37
N THR A 885 -49.17 6.14 -48.54
CA THR A 885 -50.19 5.53 -47.63
C THR A 885 -50.66 4.15 -48.14
N SER A 886 -51.46 3.41 -47.33
CA SER A 886 -52.16 2.13 -47.60
C SER A 886 -53.59 2.35 -48.21
N PRO A 887 -54.59 1.41 -48.28
CA PRO A 887 -54.68 -0.02 -47.85
C PRO A 887 -55.48 -0.99 -48.79
N THR A 888 -55.59 -2.29 -48.43
CA THR A 888 -56.86 -3.11 -48.47
C THR A 888 -56.69 -4.52 -47.86
N THR A 889 -57.80 -5.27 -47.65
CA THR A 889 -57.91 -6.55 -46.91
C THR A 889 -58.85 -7.55 -47.60
N ARG A 890 -58.89 -8.87 -47.33
CA ARG A 890 -58.29 -9.69 -46.24
C ARG A 890 -57.61 -10.97 -46.85
N THR A 891 -57.61 -12.23 -46.37
CA THR A 891 -58.37 -13.01 -45.36
C THR A 891 -57.53 -14.20 -44.83
N GLU A 892 -58.13 -15.01 -43.95
CA GLU A 892 -57.74 -16.32 -43.38
C GLU A 892 -57.02 -17.34 -44.30
N ALA A 893 -56.17 -18.29 -43.83
CA ALA A 893 -55.51 -18.60 -42.53
C ALA A 893 -54.53 -19.80 -42.76
N PRO A 894 -53.78 -20.36 -41.78
CA PRO A 894 -53.45 -19.90 -40.42
C PRO A 894 -51.92 -19.77 -40.15
N ILE A 895 -51.62 -19.15 -38.99
CA ILE A 895 -50.38 -19.17 -38.18
C ILE A 895 -49.18 -19.96 -38.73
N ASN A 896 -48.12 -19.24 -39.10
CA ASN A 896 -46.76 -19.75 -39.13
C ASN A 896 -45.85 -18.68 -38.47
N SER A 897 -45.53 -18.85 -37.19
CA SER A 897 -44.71 -17.89 -36.44
C SER A 897 -43.24 -18.07 -36.76
N THR A 898 -42.75 -17.31 -37.76
CA THR A 898 -41.31 -17.15 -38.00
C THR A 898 -40.66 -16.57 -36.75
N ALA A 899 -39.59 -17.21 -36.27
CA ALA A 899 -38.89 -16.77 -35.07
C ALA A 899 -38.37 -15.34 -35.22
N GLU A 900 -38.49 -14.55 -34.15
CA GLU A 900 -37.81 -13.27 -34.03
C GLU A 900 -36.28 -13.49 -34.06
N PRO A 901 -35.49 -12.52 -34.55
CA PRO A 901 -34.04 -12.62 -34.49
C PRO A 901 -33.61 -12.68 -33.02
N VAL A 902 -32.97 -13.78 -32.64
CA VAL A 902 -32.41 -13.96 -31.29
C VAL A 902 -31.43 -12.83 -31.02
N SER A 903 -31.76 -11.96 -30.08
CA SER A 903 -30.88 -10.88 -29.63
C SER A 903 -29.60 -11.48 -29.06
N GLY A 904 -28.47 -10.81 -29.33
CA GLY A 904 -27.22 -11.11 -28.65
C GLY A 904 -27.34 -10.93 -27.13
N PRO A 905 -26.45 -11.53 -26.34
CA PRO A 905 -26.46 -11.35 -24.89
C PRO A 905 -26.39 -9.86 -24.54
N SER A 906 -27.36 -9.38 -23.77
CA SER A 906 -27.38 -7.99 -23.29
C SER A 906 -26.17 -7.74 -22.39
N GLY A 907 -25.43 -6.67 -22.67
CA GLY A 907 -24.29 -6.25 -21.84
C GLY A 907 -24.69 -5.91 -20.41
N VAL A 908 -23.75 -6.03 -19.48
CA VAL A 908 -23.96 -5.74 -18.05
C VAL A 908 -23.84 -4.23 -17.83
N ARG A 909 -24.97 -3.53 -17.98
CA ARG A 909 -25.06 -2.08 -17.72
C ARG A 909 -24.97 -1.75 -16.23
N PRO A 910 -24.41 -0.59 -15.85
CA PRO A 910 -24.40 -0.12 -14.47
C PRO A 910 -25.80 0.23 -13.95
N ILE A 911 -25.95 0.12 -12.63
CA ILE A 911 -27.14 0.57 -11.91
C ILE A 911 -26.96 2.03 -11.49
N TYR A 912 -27.93 2.89 -11.81
CA TYR A 912 -27.93 4.29 -11.38
C TYR A 912 -28.45 4.42 -9.95
N ILE A 913 -27.56 4.78 -9.01
CA ILE A 913 -27.86 4.79 -7.57
C ILE A 913 -27.70 6.19 -6.95
N ARG A 914 -28.36 6.41 -5.82
CA ARG A 914 -27.98 7.45 -4.87
C ARG A 914 -27.40 6.80 -3.63
N GLU A 915 -26.74 7.58 -2.79
CA GLU A 915 -26.11 7.08 -1.58
C GLU A 915 -26.45 7.90 -0.33
N GLY A 916 -26.41 7.22 0.82
CA GLY A 916 -26.74 7.81 2.11
C GLY A 916 -25.60 8.58 2.79
N GLY A 917 -24.39 8.51 2.22
CA GLY A 917 -23.19 9.24 2.63
C GLY A 917 -23.14 10.68 2.11
N SER A 918 -22.00 11.34 2.32
CA SER A 918 -21.75 12.74 1.97
C SER A 918 -20.28 12.90 1.58
N ILE A 919 -20.00 13.65 0.53
CA ILE A 919 -18.65 14.09 0.14
C ILE A 919 -18.76 15.62 -0.02
N PRO A 920 -18.18 16.46 0.86
CA PRO A 920 -18.40 17.92 0.79
C PRO A 920 -17.92 18.52 -0.53
N THR A 921 -16.79 18.02 -1.02
CA THR A 921 -16.01 18.62 -2.10
C THR A 921 -16.67 18.52 -3.48
N ILE A 922 -17.50 17.50 -3.74
CA ILE A 922 -18.14 17.32 -5.06
C ILE A 922 -19.01 18.53 -5.46
N ARG A 923 -19.86 19.00 -4.53
CA ARG A 923 -20.79 20.10 -4.81
C ARG A 923 -20.07 21.45 -4.87
N PHE A 924 -18.96 21.60 -4.15
CA PHE A 924 -18.07 22.73 -4.31
C PHE A 924 -17.42 22.75 -5.70
N LEU A 925 -16.84 21.63 -6.16
CA LEU A 925 -16.16 21.58 -7.47
C LEU A 925 -17.12 21.88 -8.62
N GLU A 926 -18.36 21.37 -8.59
CA GLU A 926 -19.41 21.78 -9.55
C GLU A 926 -19.69 23.29 -9.50
N LYS A 927 -19.96 23.83 -8.30
CA LYS A 927 -20.27 25.27 -8.09
C LYS A 927 -19.10 26.17 -8.52
N GLU A 928 -17.85 25.71 -8.40
CA GLU A 928 -16.64 26.49 -8.68
C GLU A 928 -16.21 26.39 -10.15
N PHE A 929 -16.25 25.21 -10.78
CA PHE A 929 -15.82 25.03 -12.18
C PHE A 929 -16.95 25.16 -13.23
N SER A 930 -18.22 25.17 -12.80
CA SER A 930 -19.41 25.12 -13.68
C SER A 930 -19.47 23.85 -14.56
N ALA A 931 -18.88 22.76 -14.09
CA ALA A 931 -18.82 21.46 -14.75
C ALA A 931 -19.71 20.43 -14.03
N PRO A 932 -20.39 19.50 -14.74
CA PRO A 932 -21.06 18.36 -14.11
C PRO A 932 -20.05 17.42 -13.44
N ALA A 933 -20.47 16.81 -12.34
CA ALA A 933 -19.74 15.74 -11.68
C ALA A 933 -20.40 14.36 -11.86
N ALA A 934 -19.62 13.29 -11.68
CA ALA A 934 -20.13 11.94 -11.44
C ALA A 934 -19.20 11.20 -10.45
N ASN A 935 -19.78 10.37 -9.58
CA ASN A 935 -19.02 9.52 -8.67
C ASN A 935 -19.10 8.06 -9.15
N LEU A 936 -17.92 7.44 -9.29
CA LEU A 936 -17.72 6.05 -9.71
C LEU A 936 -17.48 5.16 -8.48
N PRO A 937 -18.44 4.32 -8.06
CA PRO A 937 -18.25 3.39 -6.97
C PRO A 937 -17.14 2.38 -7.28
N CYS A 938 -16.25 2.14 -6.30
CA CYS A 938 -15.12 1.21 -6.43
C CYS A 938 -14.93 0.26 -5.22
N GLY A 939 -15.56 0.53 -4.07
CA GLY A 939 -15.57 -0.36 -2.92
C GLY A 939 -16.64 -1.45 -2.99
N GLN A 940 -16.45 -2.55 -2.25
CA GLN A 940 -17.35 -3.70 -2.28
C GLN A 940 -18.55 -3.52 -1.34
N ALA A 941 -19.65 -4.21 -1.60
CA ALA A 941 -20.79 -4.22 -0.69
C ALA A 941 -20.42 -4.91 0.64
N SER A 942 -19.49 -5.86 0.60
CA SER A 942 -19.02 -6.64 1.75
C SER A 942 -18.03 -5.94 2.69
N ASP A 943 -17.50 -4.76 2.33
CA ASP A 943 -16.59 -3.96 3.20
C ASP A 943 -17.25 -3.44 4.50
N ASN A 944 -18.55 -3.67 4.67
CA ASN A 944 -19.32 -3.49 5.90
C ASN A 944 -18.84 -4.42 7.03
N ALA A 945 -17.81 -3.99 7.78
CA ALA A 945 -17.00 -4.75 8.75
C ALA A 945 -17.71 -5.29 10.04
N HIS A 946 -18.84 -5.98 9.91
CA HIS A 946 -19.70 -6.41 11.04
C HIS A 946 -20.18 -7.87 11.03
N LEU A 947 -19.81 -8.70 10.03
CA LEU A 947 -20.43 -10.00 9.80
C LEU A 947 -20.33 -11.02 10.96
N LEU A 948 -19.15 -11.21 11.57
CA LEU A 948 -19.00 -12.23 12.65
C LEU A 948 -19.76 -11.85 13.93
N ASN A 949 -19.73 -10.58 14.34
CA ASN A 949 -20.36 -10.16 15.61
C ASN A 949 -21.88 -10.39 15.59
N ARG A 950 -22.53 -10.13 14.45
CA ARG A 950 -23.97 -10.36 14.25
C ARG A 950 -24.36 -11.83 14.46
N GLN A 951 -23.48 -12.79 14.16
CA GLN A 951 -23.75 -14.21 14.38
C GLN A 951 -23.83 -14.56 15.88
N GLN A 952 -22.89 -14.04 16.68
CA GLN A 952 -22.88 -14.26 18.14
C GLN A 952 -24.05 -13.52 18.80
N GLU A 953 -24.39 -12.32 18.34
CA GLU A 953 -25.56 -11.56 18.78
C GLU A 953 -26.86 -12.33 18.46
N PHE A 954 -27.03 -12.87 17.25
CA PHE A 954 -28.19 -13.68 16.86
C PHE A 954 -28.38 -14.92 17.75
N PHE A 955 -27.33 -15.72 17.97
CA PHE A 955 -27.44 -16.89 18.83
C PHE A 955 -27.72 -16.51 20.29
N THR A 956 -27.14 -15.42 20.80
CA THR A 956 -27.42 -14.90 22.15
C THR A 956 -28.89 -14.47 22.28
N ASN A 957 -29.43 -13.76 21.29
CA ASN A 957 -30.83 -13.36 21.24
C ASN A 957 -31.80 -14.56 21.19
N LEU A 958 -31.43 -15.64 20.47
CA LEU A 958 -32.21 -16.88 20.36
C LEU A 958 -32.23 -17.66 21.68
N LEU A 959 -31.15 -17.63 22.45
CA LEU A 959 -31.08 -18.12 23.84
C LEU A 959 -31.69 -17.15 24.87
N ASN A 960 -32.62 -16.29 24.44
CA ASN A 960 -33.31 -15.29 25.26
C ASN A 960 -32.38 -14.32 26.03
N ASN A 961 -31.17 -14.06 25.51
CA ASN A 961 -30.09 -13.29 26.13
C ASN A 961 -29.51 -13.90 27.44
N ASP A 962 -29.77 -15.18 27.72
CA ASP A 962 -29.15 -15.90 28.83
C ASP A 962 -27.81 -16.52 28.39
N LEU A 963 -26.68 -15.92 28.78
CA LEU A 963 -25.35 -16.50 28.57
C LEU A 963 -25.12 -17.78 29.38
N ILE A 964 -25.77 -17.92 30.54
CA ILE A 964 -25.75 -19.12 31.39
C ILE A 964 -27.19 -19.59 31.58
N HIS A 965 -27.47 -20.85 31.28
CA HIS A 965 -28.79 -21.47 31.33
C HIS A 965 -29.45 -21.34 32.72
N PRO A 966 -30.77 -21.03 32.82
CA PRO A 966 -31.47 -20.81 34.10
C PRO A 966 -31.38 -21.91 35.16
N SER A 967 -31.12 -23.18 34.78
CA SER A 967 -30.98 -24.29 35.74
C SER A 967 -29.62 -24.33 36.46
N ILE A 968 -28.65 -23.49 36.06
CA ILE A 968 -27.30 -23.42 36.67
C ILE A 968 -27.27 -22.31 37.74
N PRO A 969 -26.78 -22.56 38.97
CA PRO A 969 -26.81 -21.59 40.07
C PRO A 969 -25.78 -20.45 39.91
N ARG A 970 -26.16 -19.41 39.16
CA ARG A 970 -25.31 -18.27 38.75
C ARG A 970 -24.59 -17.53 39.90
N HIS A 971 -25.17 -17.54 41.11
CA HIS A 971 -24.61 -16.88 42.31
C HIS A 971 -23.40 -17.62 42.93
N SER A 972 -23.25 -18.93 42.70
CA SER A 972 -22.17 -19.74 43.29
C SER A 972 -20.96 -19.93 42.37
N LEU A 973 -20.99 -19.40 41.14
CA LEU A 973 -19.93 -19.58 40.15
C LEU A 973 -18.79 -18.58 40.37
N ASN A 974 -17.64 -19.05 40.84
CA ASN A 974 -16.44 -18.23 41.10
C ASN A 974 -15.31 -18.51 40.08
N THR A 975 -15.35 -19.66 39.43
CA THR A 975 -14.35 -20.14 38.46
C THR A 975 -15.07 -20.72 37.26
N ILE A 976 -14.86 -20.14 36.09
CA ILE A 976 -15.59 -20.50 34.87
C ILE A 976 -14.59 -20.73 33.75
N ALA A 977 -14.78 -21.80 32.98
CA ALA A 977 -14.10 -21.99 31.70
C ALA A 977 -15.07 -21.80 30.53
N ASP A 978 -14.54 -21.36 29.40
CA ASP A 978 -15.20 -21.34 28.10
C ASP A 978 -14.26 -22.03 27.11
N VAL A 979 -14.71 -23.11 26.49
CA VAL A 979 -13.89 -23.99 25.63
C VAL A 979 -14.43 -23.94 24.21
N ALA A 980 -13.55 -23.77 23.22
CA ALA A 980 -13.87 -23.19 21.92
C ALA A 980 -14.40 -21.74 22.05
N THR A 981 -13.68 -20.92 22.83
CA THR A 981 -14.06 -19.52 23.14
C THR A 981 -13.97 -18.58 21.92
N GLY A 982 -13.24 -18.97 20.88
CA GLY A 982 -13.01 -18.18 19.66
C GLY A 982 -12.52 -16.77 19.95
N THR A 983 -13.34 -15.78 19.59
CA THR A 983 -13.07 -14.35 19.82
C THR A 983 -13.12 -13.91 21.29
N GLY A 984 -13.47 -14.80 22.22
CA GLY A 984 -13.65 -14.48 23.64
C GLY A 984 -14.88 -13.60 23.93
N LEU A 985 -15.79 -13.43 22.98
CA LEU A 985 -16.94 -12.52 23.12
C LEU A 985 -17.95 -12.99 24.18
N TRP A 986 -18.11 -14.31 24.37
CA TRP A 986 -18.93 -14.87 25.46
C TRP A 986 -18.31 -14.54 26.82
N LEU A 987 -17.02 -14.86 27.02
CA LEU A 987 -16.28 -14.56 28.26
C LEU A 987 -16.20 -13.06 28.58
N THR A 988 -15.99 -12.19 27.60
CA THR A 988 -15.90 -10.74 27.84
C THR A 988 -17.27 -10.09 28.10
N SER A 989 -18.36 -10.74 27.68
CA SER A 989 -19.74 -10.35 28.04
C SER A 989 -20.15 -10.85 29.44
N LEU A 990 -19.58 -11.97 29.90
CA LEU A 990 -19.96 -12.64 31.14
C LEU A 990 -19.85 -11.78 32.43
N PRO A 991 -18.82 -10.94 32.64
CA PRO A 991 -18.75 -10.02 33.78
C PRO A 991 -19.88 -8.99 33.83
N LYS A 992 -20.50 -8.64 32.69
CA LYS A 992 -21.66 -7.74 32.67
C LYS A 992 -22.93 -8.51 33.05
N TYR A 993 -23.14 -9.65 32.39
CA TYR A 993 -24.29 -10.54 32.61
C TYR A 993 -24.40 -11.04 34.07
N LEU A 994 -23.27 -11.42 34.70
CA LEU A 994 -23.27 -11.86 36.10
C LEU A 994 -23.60 -10.72 37.09
N ARG A 995 -23.16 -9.49 36.81
CA ARG A 995 -23.47 -8.32 37.66
C ARG A 995 -24.91 -7.83 37.55
N SER A 996 -25.56 -7.99 36.39
CA SER A 996 -27.01 -7.70 36.27
C SER A 996 -27.90 -8.67 37.07
N ILE A 997 -27.34 -9.76 37.59
CA ILE A 997 -28.06 -10.81 38.32
C ILE A 997 -27.71 -10.82 39.82
N ASP A 998 -26.46 -10.49 40.19
CA ASP A 998 -25.97 -10.53 41.58
C ASP A 998 -25.19 -9.25 41.93
N ASN A 999 -25.88 -8.32 42.60
CA ASN A 999 -25.34 -7.03 43.05
C ASN A 999 -24.56 -7.09 44.38
N HIS A 1000 -24.39 -8.27 45.00
CA HIS A 1000 -23.90 -8.35 46.40
C HIS A 1000 -22.67 -9.25 46.59
N ASN A 1001 -22.41 -10.20 45.70
CA ASN A 1001 -21.27 -11.09 45.86
C ASN A 1001 -19.94 -10.44 45.41
N ARG A 1002 -19.09 -10.07 46.38
CA ARG A 1002 -17.80 -9.39 46.18
C ARG A 1002 -16.60 -10.34 45.95
N SER A 1003 -16.82 -11.63 45.69
CA SER A 1003 -15.72 -12.57 45.41
C SER A 1003 -15.06 -12.26 44.06
N THR A 1004 -13.73 -12.36 44.02
CA THR A 1004 -12.97 -12.33 42.76
C THR A 1004 -13.32 -13.58 41.95
N ARG A 1005 -13.71 -13.41 40.68
CA ARG A 1005 -14.06 -14.52 39.78
C ARG A 1005 -12.97 -14.71 38.72
N THR A 1006 -12.54 -15.95 38.51
CA THR A 1006 -11.52 -16.34 37.53
C THR A 1006 -12.19 -16.95 36.30
N LEU A 1007 -11.85 -16.46 35.12
CA LEU A 1007 -12.47 -16.79 33.85
C LEU A 1007 -11.40 -17.27 32.85
N HIS A 1008 -11.44 -18.52 32.41
CA HIS A 1008 -10.42 -19.07 31.48
C HIS A 1008 -11.04 -19.41 30.12
N GLY A 1009 -10.50 -18.82 29.05
CA GLY A 1009 -10.86 -19.13 27.67
C GLY A 1009 -9.87 -20.11 27.07
N PHE A 1010 -10.39 -21.20 26.51
CA PHE A 1010 -9.61 -22.23 25.81
C PHE A 1010 -10.04 -22.34 24.36
N ASP A 1011 -9.07 -22.45 23.45
CA ASP A 1011 -9.31 -22.72 22.04
C ASP A 1011 -8.09 -23.44 21.41
N ILE A 1012 -8.28 -24.07 20.25
CA ILE A 1012 -7.25 -24.84 19.56
C ILE A 1012 -6.11 -23.97 19.00
N SER A 1013 -6.35 -22.66 18.82
CA SER A 1013 -5.32 -21.69 18.43
C SER A 1013 -5.49 -20.34 19.14
N ALA A 1014 -4.40 -19.58 19.22
CA ALA A 1014 -4.40 -18.20 19.72
C ALA A 1014 -4.95 -17.17 18.71
N ASP A 1015 -5.15 -17.55 17.44
CA ASP A 1015 -5.44 -16.63 16.32
C ASP A 1015 -6.70 -15.76 16.52
N GLN A 1016 -7.61 -16.16 17.40
CA GLN A 1016 -8.85 -15.43 17.71
C GLN A 1016 -8.84 -14.76 19.09
N PHE A 1017 -7.82 -14.99 19.93
CA PHE A 1017 -7.81 -14.45 21.29
C PHE A 1017 -7.73 -12.90 21.31
N PRO A 1018 -8.48 -12.23 22.19
CA PRO A 1018 -8.38 -10.79 22.35
C PRO A 1018 -7.01 -10.41 22.90
N SER A 1019 -6.36 -9.43 22.27
CA SER A 1019 -4.96 -9.04 22.53
C SER A 1019 -4.68 -8.39 23.90
N SER A 1020 -5.68 -8.32 24.79
CA SER A 1020 -5.52 -7.89 26.18
C SER A 1020 -6.11 -8.90 27.17
N THR A 1021 -5.24 -9.67 27.83
CA THR A 1021 -5.58 -10.56 28.97
C THR A 1021 -5.87 -9.81 30.28
N LYS A 1022 -6.13 -8.49 30.21
CA LYS A 1022 -6.49 -7.66 31.36
C LYS A 1022 -7.83 -6.99 31.13
N THR A 1023 -8.88 -7.68 31.58
CA THR A 1023 -10.18 -7.06 31.86
C THR A 1023 -9.98 -5.82 32.70
N THR A 1024 -10.53 -4.68 32.27
CA THR A 1024 -10.43 -3.41 33.00
C THR A 1024 -11.43 -3.29 34.15
N ASP A 1025 -12.00 -4.43 34.58
CA ASP A 1025 -13.08 -4.57 35.54
C ASP A 1025 -12.54 -5.18 36.86
N PRO A 1026 -12.60 -4.45 37.98
CA PRO A 1026 -12.08 -4.95 39.25
C PRO A 1026 -12.91 -6.13 39.76
N GLY A 1027 -12.25 -7.27 40.01
CA GLY A 1027 -12.88 -8.49 40.50
C GLY A 1027 -13.05 -9.61 39.47
N TYR A 1028 -12.71 -9.39 38.19
CA TYR A 1028 -12.73 -10.43 37.15
C TYR A 1028 -11.35 -10.58 36.48
N GLU A 1029 -10.76 -11.76 36.59
CA GLU A 1029 -9.48 -12.11 35.94
C GLU A 1029 -9.75 -13.03 34.75
N VAL A 1030 -9.46 -12.58 33.52
CA VAL A 1030 -9.67 -13.36 32.29
C VAL A 1030 -8.32 -13.81 31.70
N GLN A 1031 -8.12 -15.12 31.56
CA GLN A 1031 -6.94 -15.71 30.93
C GLN A 1031 -7.34 -16.49 29.67
N PHE A 1032 -6.67 -16.23 28.54
CA PHE A 1032 -6.84 -17.01 27.31
C PHE A 1032 -5.66 -17.97 27.11
N LEU A 1033 -5.94 -19.21 26.70
CA LEU A 1033 -5.03 -20.36 26.76
C LEU A 1033 -5.23 -21.28 25.56
N VAL A 1034 -4.17 -21.56 24.80
CA VAL A 1034 -4.25 -22.53 23.68
C VAL A 1034 -4.32 -23.95 24.23
N HIS A 1035 -5.39 -24.67 23.93
CA HIS A 1035 -5.60 -26.07 24.31
C HIS A 1035 -6.68 -26.72 23.41
N ASP A 1036 -6.35 -27.85 22.76
CA ASP A 1036 -7.34 -28.65 22.01
C ASP A 1036 -8.23 -29.44 22.99
N ILE A 1037 -9.55 -29.28 22.90
CA ILE A 1037 -10.53 -29.99 23.75
C ILE A 1037 -10.39 -31.52 23.72
N ARG A 1038 -9.83 -32.09 22.64
CA ARG A 1038 -9.56 -33.52 22.48
C ARG A 1038 -8.32 -33.98 23.25
N ASP A 1039 -7.38 -33.08 23.51
CA ASP A 1039 -6.23 -33.35 24.37
C ASP A 1039 -6.60 -33.21 25.86
N ARG A 1040 -5.97 -34.04 26.70
CA ARG A 1040 -6.24 -34.07 28.13
C ARG A 1040 -5.66 -32.82 28.81
N PHE A 1041 -6.52 -32.01 29.42
CA PHE A 1041 -6.12 -30.75 30.08
C PHE A 1041 -4.96 -30.94 31.10
N PRO A 1042 -4.05 -29.96 31.21
CA PRO A 1042 -2.99 -29.95 32.22
C PRO A 1042 -3.52 -30.01 33.66
N GLU A 1043 -2.71 -30.58 34.56
CA GLU A 1043 -3.12 -30.84 35.95
C GLU A 1043 -3.45 -29.57 36.76
N SER A 1044 -2.88 -28.43 36.38
CA SER A 1044 -3.19 -27.09 36.93
C SER A 1044 -4.61 -26.58 36.63
N TYR A 1045 -5.37 -27.29 35.79
CA TYR A 1045 -6.76 -26.98 35.44
C TYR A 1045 -7.75 -28.11 35.78
N ARG A 1046 -7.27 -29.28 36.22
CA ARG A 1046 -8.15 -30.39 36.64
C ARG A 1046 -8.84 -30.05 37.97
N GLY A 1047 -10.13 -30.38 38.09
CA GLY A 1047 -10.94 -30.12 39.28
C GLY A 1047 -11.09 -28.64 39.67
N ARG A 1048 -10.95 -27.70 38.72
CA ARG A 1048 -10.81 -26.26 38.99
C ARG A 1048 -12.10 -25.45 38.84
N TYR A 1049 -13.00 -25.81 37.93
CA TYR A 1049 -14.11 -24.94 37.51
C TYR A 1049 -15.47 -25.31 38.12
N ASP A 1050 -16.27 -24.29 38.43
CA ASP A 1050 -17.67 -24.41 38.87
C ASP A 1050 -18.65 -24.48 37.67
N LEU A 1051 -18.26 -23.88 36.54
CA LEU A 1051 -18.93 -23.96 35.24
C LEU A 1051 -17.90 -24.14 34.11
N VAL A 1052 -18.20 -24.99 33.13
CA VAL A 1052 -17.55 -25.06 31.82
C VAL A 1052 -18.61 -24.78 30.76
N ASN A 1053 -18.40 -23.79 29.90
CA ASN A 1053 -19.19 -23.53 28.69
C ASN A 1053 -18.48 -24.09 27.44
N VAL A 1054 -19.26 -24.49 26.45
CA VAL A 1054 -18.81 -24.93 25.11
C VAL A 1054 -19.85 -24.50 24.07
N GLY A 1055 -19.42 -24.09 22.88
CA GLY A 1055 -20.32 -23.65 21.80
C GLY A 1055 -19.91 -24.12 20.40
N HIS A 1056 -20.90 -24.56 19.61
CA HIS A 1056 -20.87 -24.66 18.15
C HIS A 1056 -19.75 -25.52 17.53
N LEU A 1057 -19.50 -26.73 18.06
CA LEU A 1057 -18.49 -27.66 17.56
C LEU A 1057 -19.03 -28.71 16.56
N ILE A 1058 -20.31 -28.63 16.17
CA ILE A 1058 -20.99 -29.53 15.20
C ILE A 1058 -20.23 -29.85 13.91
N ALA A 1059 -19.38 -28.94 13.40
CA ALA A 1059 -18.57 -29.13 12.19
C ALA A 1059 -17.05 -29.17 12.47
N ALA A 1060 -16.66 -29.39 13.73
CA ALA A 1060 -15.28 -29.40 14.21
C ALA A 1060 -14.90 -30.71 14.91
N LEU A 1061 -15.86 -31.45 15.50
CA LEU A 1061 -15.65 -32.75 16.13
C LEU A 1061 -16.42 -33.86 15.42
N ARG A 1062 -15.77 -35.00 15.23
CA ARG A 1062 -16.42 -36.26 14.83
C ARG A 1062 -17.18 -36.88 15.99
N GLU A 1063 -18.12 -37.77 15.67
CA GLU A 1063 -18.98 -38.43 16.66
C GLU A 1063 -18.16 -39.19 17.73
N GLU A 1064 -17.05 -39.84 17.35
CA GLU A 1064 -16.13 -40.49 18.29
C GLU A 1064 -15.33 -39.50 19.16
N GLU A 1065 -15.09 -38.27 18.70
CA GLU A 1065 -14.29 -37.27 19.42
C GLU A 1065 -15.06 -36.61 20.57
N TYR A 1066 -16.40 -36.55 20.50
CA TYR A 1066 -17.24 -36.07 21.60
C TYR A 1066 -17.05 -36.91 22.89
N ALA A 1067 -16.81 -38.22 22.78
CA ALA A 1067 -16.52 -39.11 23.92
C ALA A 1067 -15.15 -38.86 24.58
N VAL A 1068 -14.26 -38.15 23.89
CA VAL A 1068 -12.96 -37.70 24.40
C VAL A 1068 -13.11 -36.29 24.98
N ALA A 1069 -13.75 -35.38 24.26
CA ALA A 1069 -14.04 -34.02 24.72
C ALA A 1069 -14.82 -33.99 26.04
N VAL A 1070 -15.97 -34.67 26.13
CA VAL A 1070 -16.81 -34.69 27.35
C VAL A 1070 -16.06 -35.27 28.56
N ARG A 1071 -15.17 -36.23 28.34
CA ARG A 1071 -14.30 -36.81 29.37
C ARG A 1071 -13.24 -35.81 29.86
N ASN A 1072 -12.58 -35.12 28.95
CA ASN A 1072 -11.61 -34.07 29.27
C ASN A 1072 -12.27 -32.91 30.03
N LEU A 1073 -13.51 -32.53 29.67
CA LEU A 1073 -14.29 -31.53 30.40
C LEU A 1073 -14.73 -32.01 31.80
N PHE A 1074 -15.09 -33.29 31.94
CA PHE A 1074 -15.38 -33.88 33.25
C PHE A 1074 -14.17 -33.83 34.18
N GLU A 1075 -12.93 -33.94 33.67
CA GLU A 1075 -11.73 -33.80 34.51
C GLU A 1075 -11.50 -32.39 35.04
N ILE A 1076 -11.81 -31.33 34.27
CA ILE A 1076 -11.60 -29.93 34.70
C ILE A 1076 -12.69 -29.38 35.63
N LEU A 1077 -13.87 -29.99 35.66
CA LEU A 1077 -14.93 -29.64 36.59
C LEU A 1077 -14.64 -30.07 38.03
N LYS A 1078 -14.97 -29.20 38.99
CA LYS A 1078 -15.06 -29.54 40.42
C LYS A 1078 -16.14 -30.58 40.71
N PRO A 1079 -16.09 -31.25 41.87
CA PRO A 1079 -17.29 -31.80 42.51
C PRO A 1079 -18.44 -30.79 42.48
N ASN A 1080 -19.65 -31.23 42.12
CA ASN A 1080 -20.84 -30.39 41.94
C ASN A 1080 -20.74 -29.26 40.87
N GLY A 1081 -19.67 -29.21 40.06
CA GLY A 1081 -19.52 -28.28 38.93
C GLY A 1081 -20.45 -28.61 37.75
N HIS A 1082 -20.74 -27.62 36.91
CA HIS A 1082 -21.71 -27.72 35.81
C HIS A 1082 -21.04 -27.65 34.43
N LEU A 1083 -21.49 -28.48 33.50
CA LEU A 1083 -21.22 -28.35 32.07
C LEU A 1083 -22.43 -27.67 31.40
N GLN A 1084 -22.17 -26.70 30.53
CA GLN A 1084 -23.10 -26.15 29.56
C GLN A 1084 -22.50 -26.37 28.16
N TRP A 1085 -23.18 -27.10 27.29
CA TRP A 1085 -22.75 -27.32 25.91
C TRP A 1085 -23.87 -26.90 24.95
N THR A 1086 -23.56 -25.99 24.04
CA THR A 1086 -24.52 -25.35 23.13
C THR A 1086 -24.21 -25.73 21.68
N GLU A 1087 -25.17 -26.32 20.96
CA GLU A 1087 -25.03 -26.70 19.54
C GLU A 1087 -26.23 -26.27 18.69
N SER A 1088 -25.97 -25.97 17.42
CA SER A 1088 -27.02 -25.83 16.41
C SER A 1088 -27.54 -27.21 16.01
N LYS A 1089 -28.85 -27.37 15.81
CA LYS A 1089 -29.43 -28.66 15.42
C LYS A 1089 -29.30 -28.86 13.90
N ALA A 1090 -28.42 -29.75 13.44
CA ALA A 1090 -28.12 -29.99 12.01
C ALA A 1090 -29.38 -30.15 11.14
N SER A 1091 -30.34 -30.96 11.61
CA SER A 1091 -31.61 -31.22 10.94
C SER A 1091 -32.56 -30.02 10.82
N THR A 1092 -32.12 -28.80 11.19
CA THR A 1092 -32.88 -27.56 10.96
C THR A 1092 -32.40 -26.74 9.78
N ILE A 1093 -31.25 -27.10 9.20
CA ILE A 1093 -30.71 -26.42 8.01
C ILE A 1093 -31.58 -26.73 6.78
N GLY A 1094 -32.14 -27.94 6.70
CA GLY A 1094 -33.08 -28.36 5.66
C GLY A 1094 -34.57 -28.22 6.02
N THR A 1095 -34.96 -27.69 7.18
CA THR A 1095 -36.39 -27.52 7.54
C THR A 1095 -36.87 -26.07 7.59
N ILE A 1096 -38.06 -25.83 7.06
CA ILE A 1096 -38.69 -24.51 6.91
C ILE A 1096 -40.08 -24.46 7.55
N GLN A 1097 -40.46 -23.29 8.08
CA GLN A 1097 -41.79 -22.99 8.63
C GLN A 1097 -42.59 -22.18 7.63
N LEU A 1098 -43.82 -22.62 7.36
CA LEU A 1098 -44.79 -21.94 6.50
C LEU A 1098 -45.63 -20.90 7.31
N PRO A 1099 -46.36 -19.99 6.64
CA PRO A 1099 -47.21 -19.00 7.31
C PRO A 1099 -48.38 -19.63 8.07
N THR A 1100 -48.72 -20.88 7.76
CA THR A 1100 -49.65 -21.75 8.50
C THR A 1100 -49.09 -22.30 9.81
N LEU A 1101 -47.84 -21.95 10.17
CA LEU A 1101 -47.03 -22.54 11.26
C LEU A 1101 -46.64 -24.01 11.05
N GLU A 1102 -47.04 -24.62 9.93
CA GLU A 1102 -46.61 -25.96 9.52
C GLU A 1102 -45.11 -25.98 9.21
N VAL A 1103 -44.38 -26.97 9.73
CA VAL A 1103 -42.94 -27.17 9.47
C VAL A 1103 -42.76 -28.29 8.44
N LYS A 1104 -41.89 -28.09 7.44
CA LYS A 1104 -41.57 -29.05 6.38
C LYS A 1104 -40.07 -29.21 6.19
N SER A 1105 -39.65 -30.44 5.94
CA SER A 1105 -38.35 -30.79 5.37
C SER A 1105 -38.29 -30.39 3.89
N ILE A 1106 -37.16 -29.84 3.47
CA ILE A 1106 -36.85 -29.57 2.07
C ILE A 1106 -36.39 -30.90 1.42
N PRO A 1107 -37.08 -31.39 0.37
CA PRO A 1107 -36.72 -32.65 -0.28
C PRO A 1107 -35.25 -32.71 -0.72
N GLY A 1108 -34.56 -33.81 -0.39
CA GLY A 1108 -33.17 -34.07 -0.78
C GLY A 1108 -32.09 -33.26 -0.06
N VAL A 1109 -32.44 -32.21 0.72
CA VAL A 1109 -31.49 -31.39 1.48
C VAL A 1109 -31.12 -32.03 2.81
N ASP A 1110 -32.11 -32.52 3.58
CA ASP A 1110 -31.83 -33.26 4.81
C ASP A 1110 -30.99 -34.51 4.50
N GLU A 1111 -31.34 -35.26 3.45
CA GLU A 1111 -30.55 -36.39 2.92
C GLU A 1111 -29.12 -35.99 2.50
N LEU A 1112 -28.93 -34.79 1.93
CA LEU A 1112 -27.60 -34.29 1.57
C LEU A 1112 -26.77 -34.01 2.82
N PHE A 1113 -27.36 -33.38 3.84
CA PHE A 1113 -26.66 -33.10 5.09
C PHE A 1113 -26.35 -34.38 5.86
N ASP A 1114 -27.29 -35.31 5.97
CA ASP A 1114 -27.07 -36.61 6.62
C ASP A 1114 -25.95 -37.41 5.93
N GLU A 1115 -25.98 -37.49 4.59
CA GLU A 1115 -24.94 -38.18 3.82
C GLU A 1115 -23.58 -37.44 3.89
N SER A 1116 -23.59 -36.10 3.91
CA SER A 1116 -22.36 -35.29 4.01
C SER A 1116 -21.71 -35.41 5.38
N MET A 1117 -22.46 -35.29 6.46
CA MET A 1117 -21.94 -35.39 7.83
C MET A 1117 -21.42 -36.80 8.10
N SER A 1118 -22.19 -37.83 7.71
CA SER A 1118 -21.79 -39.24 7.79
C SER A 1118 -20.46 -39.52 7.05
N ARG A 1119 -20.24 -38.93 5.88
CA ARG A 1119 -18.96 -39.07 5.12
C ARG A 1119 -17.74 -38.41 5.80
N VAL A 1120 -17.91 -37.45 6.71
CA VAL A 1120 -16.80 -36.90 7.53
C VAL A 1120 -16.67 -37.60 8.89
N GLY A 1121 -17.71 -38.34 9.30
CA GLY A 1121 -17.85 -38.84 10.67
C GLY A 1121 -18.40 -37.79 11.65
N PHE A 1122 -18.97 -36.68 11.18
CA PHE A 1122 -19.60 -35.68 12.04
C PHE A 1122 -20.99 -36.14 12.52
N SER A 1123 -21.33 -35.80 13.76
CA SER A 1123 -22.57 -36.26 14.40
C SER A 1123 -23.80 -35.50 13.88
N LEU A 1124 -24.87 -36.24 13.56
CA LEU A 1124 -26.16 -35.68 13.12
C LEU A 1124 -26.94 -35.01 14.26
N SER A 1125 -26.63 -35.36 15.51
CA SER A 1125 -27.27 -34.80 16.70
C SER A 1125 -26.24 -34.62 17.82
N PRO A 1126 -25.29 -33.67 17.70
CA PRO A 1126 -24.18 -33.56 18.64
C PRO A 1126 -24.65 -33.27 20.07
N ALA A 1127 -25.76 -32.55 20.26
CA ALA A 1127 -26.36 -32.37 21.58
C ALA A 1127 -26.96 -33.67 22.18
N HIS A 1128 -27.38 -34.63 21.35
CA HIS A 1128 -27.72 -35.99 21.83
C HIS A 1128 -26.44 -36.75 22.22
N THR A 1129 -25.42 -36.70 21.37
CA THR A 1129 -24.12 -37.35 21.56
C THR A 1129 -23.41 -36.88 22.83
N VAL A 1130 -23.39 -35.56 23.08
CA VAL A 1130 -22.92 -34.95 24.34
C VAL A 1130 -23.77 -35.38 25.52
N GLN A 1131 -25.11 -35.40 25.39
CA GLN A 1131 -26.01 -35.88 26.46
C GLN A 1131 -25.74 -37.35 26.83
N GLN A 1132 -25.58 -38.23 25.83
CA GLN A 1132 -25.27 -39.64 26.04
C GLN A 1132 -23.91 -39.81 26.71
N PHE A 1133 -22.83 -39.25 26.14
CA PHE A 1133 -21.50 -39.41 26.73
C PHE A 1133 -21.37 -38.73 28.10
N ALA A 1134 -22.14 -37.67 28.40
CA ALA A 1134 -22.21 -37.13 29.75
C ALA A 1134 -22.85 -38.11 30.75
N MET A 1135 -23.92 -38.81 30.36
CA MET A 1135 -24.51 -39.87 31.19
C MET A 1135 -23.54 -41.04 31.38
N GLU A 1136 -22.83 -41.47 30.32
CA GLU A 1136 -21.84 -42.56 30.38
C GLU A 1136 -20.60 -42.20 31.21
N MET A 1137 -20.17 -40.94 31.21
CA MET A 1137 -19.10 -40.43 32.09
C MET A 1137 -19.55 -40.19 33.54
N GLY A 1138 -20.82 -40.41 33.86
CA GLY A 1138 -21.34 -40.29 35.24
C GLY A 1138 -21.69 -38.86 35.67
N PHE A 1139 -22.00 -37.95 34.75
CA PHE A 1139 -22.68 -36.71 35.13
C PHE A 1139 -24.09 -37.00 35.64
N ALA A 1140 -24.51 -36.29 36.69
CA ALA A 1140 -25.88 -36.25 37.19
C ALA A 1140 -26.69 -35.11 36.53
N ARG A 1141 -28.03 -35.25 36.53
CA ARG A 1141 -28.97 -34.24 36.00
C ARG A 1141 -28.62 -33.76 34.58
N VAL A 1142 -28.38 -34.71 33.67
CA VAL A 1142 -28.04 -34.42 32.27
C VAL A 1142 -29.31 -34.12 31.47
N GLU A 1143 -29.68 -32.85 31.44
CA GLU A 1143 -30.87 -32.33 30.77
C GLU A 1143 -30.49 -31.64 29.45
N ARG A 1144 -31.38 -31.69 28.46
CA ARG A 1144 -31.19 -31.07 27.14
C ARG A 1144 -32.41 -30.24 26.78
N TYR A 1145 -32.21 -28.94 26.61
CA TYR A 1145 -33.23 -27.96 26.26
C TYR A 1145 -33.10 -27.59 24.78
N THR A 1146 -34.18 -27.13 24.16
CA THR A 1146 -34.20 -26.69 22.75
C THR A 1146 -34.88 -25.32 22.65
N TYR A 1147 -34.18 -24.39 22.01
CA TYR A 1147 -34.62 -23.02 21.75
C TYR A 1147 -34.92 -22.90 20.25
N SER A 1148 -36.20 -22.87 19.90
CA SER A 1148 -36.64 -22.81 18.51
C SER A 1148 -37.03 -21.39 18.10
N ILE A 1149 -36.64 -20.98 16.89
CA ILE A 1149 -37.13 -19.73 16.31
C ILE A 1149 -38.60 -19.79 15.86
N SER A 1150 -39.21 -20.97 15.78
CA SER A 1150 -40.61 -21.11 15.34
C SER A 1150 -41.61 -20.27 16.15
N GLU A 1151 -41.26 -19.95 17.41
CA GLU A 1151 -42.03 -19.12 18.35
C GLU A 1151 -41.49 -17.66 18.46
N ARG A 1152 -40.29 -17.38 17.93
CA ARG A 1152 -39.59 -16.08 18.02
C ARG A 1152 -39.67 -15.30 16.71
N ALA A 1153 -40.85 -14.72 16.46
CA ALA A 1153 -41.13 -13.95 15.23
C ALA A 1153 -40.18 -12.74 15.03
N ASP A 1154 -39.66 -12.18 16.12
CA ASP A 1154 -38.72 -11.05 16.16
C ASP A 1154 -37.33 -11.38 15.56
N LEU A 1155 -36.88 -12.63 15.63
CA LEU A 1155 -35.57 -13.04 15.14
C LEU A 1155 -35.57 -13.56 13.70
N ARG A 1156 -36.76 -13.74 13.08
CA ARG A 1156 -36.92 -14.39 11.78
C ARG A 1156 -36.11 -13.76 10.64
N ALA A 1157 -35.85 -12.45 10.71
CA ALA A 1157 -34.98 -11.75 9.77
C ALA A 1157 -33.49 -12.14 9.93
N GLN A 1158 -33.00 -12.19 11.17
CA GLN A 1158 -31.61 -12.55 11.48
C GLN A 1158 -31.31 -14.01 11.12
N ALA A 1159 -32.24 -14.92 11.40
CA ALA A 1159 -32.09 -16.33 11.05
C ALA A 1159 -32.11 -16.58 9.55
N ARG A 1160 -32.84 -15.78 8.76
CA ARG A 1160 -32.83 -15.88 7.30
C ARG A 1160 -31.49 -15.41 6.70
N ASP A 1161 -30.88 -14.37 7.26
CA ASP A 1161 -29.54 -13.91 6.87
C ASP A 1161 -28.46 -14.97 7.21
N TRP A 1162 -28.55 -15.56 8.41
CA TRP A 1162 -27.70 -16.68 8.83
C TRP A 1162 -27.90 -17.93 7.94
N HIS A 1163 -29.15 -18.33 7.70
CA HIS A 1163 -29.49 -19.49 6.87
C HIS A 1163 -29.08 -19.30 5.41
N GLY A 1164 -29.31 -18.12 4.82
CA GLY A 1164 -28.81 -17.76 3.49
C GLY A 1164 -27.28 -17.81 3.42
N THR A 1165 -26.58 -17.49 4.51
CA THR A 1165 -25.12 -17.63 4.61
C THR A 1165 -24.70 -19.11 4.67
N ILE A 1166 -25.40 -19.97 5.41
CA ILE A 1166 -25.19 -21.43 5.38
C ILE A 1166 -25.44 -22.01 3.97
N TRP A 1167 -26.48 -21.55 3.26
CA TRP A 1167 -26.78 -21.95 1.88
C TRP A 1167 -25.75 -21.47 0.86
N ARG A 1168 -25.13 -20.30 1.05
CA ARG A 1168 -24.04 -19.79 0.20
C ARG A 1168 -22.69 -20.48 0.46
N THR A 1169 -22.47 -21.05 1.64
CA THR A 1169 -21.13 -21.52 2.08
C THR A 1169 -21.01 -23.02 2.38
N VAL A 1170 -22.03 -23.66 2.97
CA VAL A 1170 -21.98 -25.06 3.42
C VAL A 1170 -22.65 -26.00 2.41
N VAL A 1171 -23.86 -25.69 1.93
CA VAL A 1171 -24.59 -26.55 0.97
C VAL A 1171 -23.76 -26.89 -0.29
N PRO A 1172 -23.03 -25.94 -0.92
CA PRO A 1172 -22.18 -26.27 -2.06
C PRO A 1172 -20.99 -27.18 -1.69
N ARG A 1173 -20.45 -27.06 -0.48
CA ARG A 1173 -19.39 -27.97 0.00
C ARG A 1173 -19.93 -29.39 0.19
N ALA A 1174 -21.10 -29.52 0.81
CA ALA A 1174 -21.78 -30.80 0.97
C ALA A 1174 -22.09 -31.47 -0.39
N LEU A 1175 -22.60 -30.71 -1.37
CA LEU A 1175 -22.87 -31.22 -2.72
C LEU A 1175 -21.63 -31.82 -3.41
N VAL A 1176 -20.46 -31.18 -3.29
CA VAL A 1176 -19.17 -31.72 -3.81
C VAL A 1176 -18.70 -32.92 -2.99
N GLN A 1177 -18.75 -32.83 -1.66
CA GLN A 1177 -18.26 -33.87 -0.75
C GLN A 1177 -19.08 -35.17 -0.83
N VAL A 1178 -20.38 -35.04 -1.11
CA VAL A 1178 -21.29 -36.15 -1.40
C VAL A 1178 -21.17 -36.62 -2.87
N GLY A 1179 -20.51 -35.86 -3.73
CA GLY A 1179 -20.32 -36.19 -5.15
C GLY A 1179 -21.61 -36.03 -5.97
N ARG A 1180 -22.60 -35.30 -5.46
CA ARG A 1180 -23.80 -34.89 -6.23
C ARG A 1180 -23.48 -33.75 -7.20
N ALA A 1181 -22.35 -33.06 -6.99
CA ALA A 1181 -21.72 -32.14 -7.95
C ALA A 1181 -20.24 -32.54 -8.16
N GLY A 1182 -19.74 -32.43 -9.39
CA GLY A 1182 -18.35 -32.69 -9.75
C GLY A 1182 -17.41 -31.49 -9.56
N SER A 1183 -17.95 -30.30 -9.29
CA SER A 1183 -17.15 -29.10 -9.00
C SER A 1183 -17.84 -28.13 -8.03
N MET A 1184 -17.06 -27.30 -7.35
CA MET A 1184 -17.56 -26.26 -6.43
C MET A 1184 -18.40 -25.18 -7.14
N GLN A 1185 -18.20 -24.97 -8.44
CA GLN A 1185 -19.00 -24.04 -9.24
C GLN A 1185 -20.37 -24.63 -9.59
N GLU A 1186 -20.40 -25.88 -10.07
CA GLU A 1186 -21.63 -26.65 -10.31
C GLU A 1186 -22.47 -26.76 -9.02
N ALA A 1187 -21.83 -27.06 -7.90
CA ALA A 1187 -22.47 -27.14 -6.59
C ALA A 1187 -23.11 -25.81 -6.13
N ARG A 1188 -22.50 -24.67 -6.46
CA ARG A 1188 -23.05 -23.33 -6.18
C ARG A 1188 -24.30 -23.05 -7.02
N GLU A 1189 -24.32 -23.43 -8.29
CA GLU A 1189 -25.51 -23.28 -9.13
C GLU A 1189 -26.63 -24.27 -8.77
N MET A 1190 -26.30 -25.51 -8.38
CA MET A 1190 -27.27 -26.46 -7.83
C MET A 1190 -27.92 -25.94 -6.54
N ALA A 1191 -27.13 -25.40 -5.59
CA ALA A 1191 -27.67 -24.82 -4.36
C ALA A 1191 -28.58 -23.61 -4.63
N LYS A 1192 -28.22 -22.74 -5.59
CA LYS A 1192 -29.08 -21.63 -6.06
C LYS A 1192 -30.36 -22.14 -6.73
N GLN A 1193 -30.28 -23.21 -7.53
CA GLN A 1193 -31.46 -23.80 -8.17
C GLN A 1193 -32.42 -24.35 -7.11
N TRP A 1194 -31.93 -25.13 -6.15
CA TRP A 1194 -32.75 -25.64 -5.05
C TRP A 1194 -33.44 -24.51 -4.26
N MET A 1195 -32.73 -23.43 -3.90
CA MET A 1195 -33.38 -22.25 -3.27
C MET A 1195 -34.55 -21.70 -4.09
N LYS A 1196 -34.36 -21.51 -5.40
CA LYS A 1196 -35.44 -21.04 -6.30
C LYS A 1196 -36.58 -22.05 -6.45
N GLU A 1197 -36.31 -23.34 -6.32
CA GLU A 1197 -37.34 -24.39 -6.38
C GLU A 1197 -38.16 -24.44 -5.08
N ILE A 1198 -37.54 -24.23 -3.93
CA ILE A 1198 -38.17 -24.10 -2.61
C ILE A 1198 -39.03 -22.82 -2.55
N GLU A 1199 -38.48 -21.68 -2.97
CA GLU A 1199 -39.20 -20.40 -3.06
C GLU A 1199 -40.42 -20.50 -3.99
N ARG A 1200 -40.32 -21.26 -5.09
CA ARG A 1200 -41.42 -21.53 -6.02
C ARG A 1200 -42.48 -22.48 -5.47
N GLU A 1201 -42.09 -23.49 -4.68
CA GLU A 1201 -43.01 -24.50 -4.14
C GLU A 1201 -43.73 -24.02 -2.86
N TYR A 1202 -43.02 -23.31 -1.97
CA TYR A 1202 -43.50 -22.93 -0.64
C TYR A 1202 -43.79 -21.43 -0.48
N GLY A 1203 -43.33 -20.58 -1.40
CA GLY A 1203 -43.56 -19.14 -1.35
C GLY A 1203 -42.85 -18.47 -0.17
N VAL A 1204 -43.62 -17.87 0.73
CA VAL A 1204 -43.08 -17.22 1.94
C VAL A 1204 -42.85 -18.27 3.02
N PHE A 1205 -41.59 -18.49 3.40
CA PHE A 1205 -41.21 -19.37 4.50
C PHE A 1205 -40.12 -18.72 5.38
N TRP A 1206 -39.86 -19.33 6.54
CA TRP A 1206 -38.74 -18.98 7.43
C TRP A 1206 -37.93 -20.22 7.82
N PRO A 1207 -36.60 -20.14 7.97
CA PRO A 1207 -35.80 -21.27 8.43
C PRO A 1207 -36.08 -21.59 9.90
N THR A 1208 -36.19 -22.88 10.23
CA THR A 1208 -36.55 -23.35 11.59
C THR A 1208 -35.33 -23.54 12.49
N VAL A 1209 -34.45 -22.54 12.53
CA VAL A 1209 -33.19 -22.59 13.30
C VAL A 1209 -33.46 -22.91 14.78
N ASP A 1210 -33.04 -24.10 15.21
CA ASP A 1210 -33.06 -24.54 16.60
C ASP A 1210 -31.64 -24.57 17.19
N MET A 1211 -31.50 -24.03 18.39
CA MET A 1211 -30.32 -24.23 19.25
C MET A 1211 -30.65 -25.24 20.35
N GLN A 1212 -29.76 -26.19 20.61
CA GLN A 1212 -29.88 -27.13 21.72
C GLN A 1212 -28.80 -26.87 22.77
N VAL A 1213 -29.20 -26.83 24.04
CA VAL A 1213 -28.31 -26.63 25.18
C VAL A 1213 -28.38 -27.86 26.08
N VAL A 1214 -27.26 -28.56 26.23
CA VAL A 1214 -27.10 -29.64 27.21
C VAL A 1214 -26.55 -29.03 28.49
N VAL A 1215 -27.22 -29.28 29.61
CA VAL A 1215 -26.73 -28.95 30.96
C VAL A 1215 -26.53 -30.23 31.74
N ALA A 1216 -25.38 -30.36 32.38
CA ALA A 1216 -25.02 -31.52 33.18
C ALA A 1216 -24.28 -31.09 34.45
N ARG A 1217 -24.39 -31.86 35.54
CA ARG A 1217 -23.68 -31.59 36.81
C ARG A 1217 -22.79 -32.76 37.20
N LYS A 1218 -21.52 -32.49 37.49
CA LYS A 1218 -20.61 -33.50 38.04
C LYS A 1218 -21.06 -33.90 39.45
N GLY A 1219 -20.86 -35.16 39.81
CA GLY A 1219 -21.15 -35.68 41.15
C GLY A 1219 -20.31 -35.05 42.26
N GLU A 1220 -20.45 -35.56 43.48
CA GLU A 1220 -19.57 -35.23 44.62
C GLU A 1220 -18.25 -36.02 44.57
#